data_AF-A0A7X7N6U6-F1
#
_entry.id   AF-A0A7X7N6U6-F1
#
_cell.length_a   1.000
_cell.length_b   1.000
_cell.length_c   1.000
_cell.angle_alpha   90.00
_cell.angle_beta   90.00
_cell.angle_gamma   90.00
#
_symmetry.space_group_name_H-M   'P 1'
#
loop_
_entity.id
_entity.type
_entity.pdbx_description
1 polymer ?
#
loop_
_entity_poly.entity_id
_entity_poly.type
_entity_poly.pdbx_seq_one_letter_code
_entity_poly.pdbx_strand_id
1 'polypeptide(L)'
;MDIRVEFDFSLPSRARDFHIESIIDNCIKAANNHLLLPPQLVVAAAILCATDGATAPLPEWLFHSNGESGIGDMRIDAIWELYDQHLKTGYEKLLCALQDMPSIHYDFFRITRKFLVNGEDVNSILWTFQNLRYHLADKIAEAGLSPQPFRSLISALGKAGLTIDSLKDGDNNLYNLVELVCKKKSMDIIKTFAMWLQSLETGTLNLNLARWAWNSLFHLLILANASPNFRAKVKLWAKPPKTDVLNTLVGDAPPEVYPWLSQLSYYQELCGKEPTLPKTVSKMLNQADRQRQQIEYLRKMRDAGQLFKQATAKLELFETRDCVSHKPAVGRLLKHLREVCAHTALEAVSHLTWRESQRIWARQFGSTPPTFLTKDEVTAIIVWSRGLEEKPRGSFYELVDGWKQHGADYRQHLSRNNGWVKEASDRINIKAWFCPETCEVDIDGLPIKICVSSDPFRIFLMGSYFGTCLSLDKFNCDSVLANAYDANKAVVFAVDANGQVLARKLVCVNSDYKLIGYRVYISDNTDITSSRRKGIAQAINAFVIDFAEQTGMQPGDDGVPEELSGLFWYDDGVQKLKPGERILHPVLQEVIQGRQQQCVNLLTELGIWPPIDSTGKSSCLESMPELAEECLAVLARTVEDRQLAHLVFQNAMTKGGKIEAITSLGLLEKSDEMAEYVYSFSKKQYDLENYELYDRGMEVLCQMGTSKAWHLFMEMEVYRNDNEWKHSFWLILAAADSQEHANALFQILLSSNKLDMSIKLESLLLMGELLAQRGCPLPQAVLTRVLTTHLDYSEARFEYVQWCPPCPDVMKRQNIQKIIEKVDGYPGSYSSLSILSAVILAMKNQGARDMTFLKETASHNLSALLALALQRESKHQEFIRKTALAFPSESAALLALIESEGMEKAEELLASTIKDTPGIAEKWQKTVALHNEFLQLDQGHPVSYLPVKEQLVDALPLLPYILLWLWNWTDYEHPNVPALAALTASDNFAILLHNAKVNKLGLVARMAILLRFVDDKSAALLRNALYAIVNIHEYLGLGDEHVLFLGKLSGHKLWIEAPTKEDQKLSTGNVINCSGGWELLIDSEGNLRPVVKWINRICPWSDPRLPLDIRLAARVMNLMCSVDNVSYDSWQFYPITEIQRQLHHVAKARSSVSLAKED
;
A
#
# COMPACT_ATOMS: atom_id res chain seq x y z
N MET A 1 22.00 -16.30 27.42
CA MET A 1 22.34 -16.71 28.80
C MET A 1 21.01 -17.00 29.49
N ASP A 2 20.92 -17.97 30.41
CA ASP A 2 19.64 -18.27 31.10
C ASP A 2 19.35 -17.13 32.09
N ILE A 3 18.17 -16.50 31.99
CA ILE A 3 17.77 -15.39 32.88
C ILE A 3 17.80 -15.82 34.36
N ARG A 4 17.64 -17.12 34.65
CA ARG A 4 17.74 -17.66 36.01
C ARG A 4 19.16 -17.56 36.57
N VAL A 5 20.17 -17.68 35.69
CA VAL A 5 21.60 -17.57 36.01
C VAL A 5 22.06 -16.11 35.99
N GLU A 6 21.46 -15.29 35.13
CA GLU A 6 21.80 -13.88 34.95
C GLU A 6 21.20 -12.98 36.05
N PHE A 7 20.11 -13.39 36.71
CA PHE A 7 19.40 -12.62 37.73
C PHE A 7 19.40 -13.25 39.14
N ASP A 8 20.10 -14.37 39.33
CA ASP A 8 20.23 -15.11 40.60
C ASP A 8 18.89 -15.30 41.34
N PHE A 9 17.83 -15.69 40.63
CA PHE A 9 16.55 -16.05 41.23
C PHE A 9 16.16 -17.49 40.87
N SER A 10 15.59 -18.20 41.85
CA SER A 10 14.96 -19.50 41.65
C SER A 10 13.45 -19.31 41.54
N LEU A 11 12.83 -19.84 40.47
CA LEU A 11 11.38 -19.87 40.36
C LEU A 11 10.83 -20.83 41.43
N PRO A 12 9.98 -20.37 42.35
CA PRO A 12 9.31 -21.26 43.27
C PRO A 12 8.39 -22.19 42.49
N SER A 13 8.32 -23.45 42.92
CA SER A 13 7.45 -24.46 42.30
C SER A 13 5.96 -24.21 42.52
N ARG A 14 5.58 -23.22 43.36
CA ARG A 14 4.20 -22.80 43.65
C ARG A 14 4.11 -21.28 43.87
N ALA A 15 3.07 -20.65 43.33
CA ALA A 15 2.89 -19.19 43.33
C ALA A 15 2.82 -18.51 44.72
N ARG A 16 2.52 -19.26 45.80
CA ARG A 16 2.45 -18.71 47.17
C ARG A 16 3.79 -18.60 47.89
N ASP A 17 4.86 -19.14 47.29
CA ASP A 17 6.22 -19.08 47.83
C ASP A 17 7.01 -17.87 47.25
N PHE A 18 6.32 -16.97 46.55
CA PHE A 18 6.87 -15.74 46.00
C PHE A 18 6.90 -14.63 47.06
N HIS A 19 8.11 -14.29 47.53
CA HIS A 19 8.32 -13.13 48.39
C HIS A 19 8.63 -11.90 47.53
N ILE A 20 7.70 -10.93 47.50
CA ILE A 20 7.83 -9.69 46.72
C ILE A 20 9.10 -8.92 47.10
N GLU A 21 9.52 -9.01 48.35
CA GLU A 21 10.76 -8.43 48.86
C GLU A 21 12.00 -9.08 48.24
N SER A 22 11.96 -10.38 47.92
CA SER A 22 13.07 -11.07 47.24
C SER A 22 13.18 -10.67 45.76
N ILE A 23 12.07 -10.34 45.10
CA ILE A 23 12.09 -9.78 43.74
C ILE A 23 12.65 -8.36 43.78
N ILE A 24 12.21 -7.54 44.73
CA ILE A 24 12.71 -6.18 44.90
C ILE A 24 14.22 -6.21 45.21
N ASP A 25 14.67 -7.05 46.13
CA ASP A 25 16.09 -7.21 46.47
C ASP A 25 16.91 -7.74 45.29
N ASN A 26 16.37 -8.68 44.50
CA ASN A 26 17.06 -9.21 43.33
C ASN A 26 17.06 -8.22 42.16
N CYS A 27 16.01 -7.41 41.98
CA CYS A 27 15.99 -6.29 41.04
C CYS A 27 16.98 -5.19 41.46
N ILE A 28 17.13 -4.93 42.76
CA ILE A 28 18.15 -4.01 43.30
C ILE A 28 19.54 -4.59 43.06
N LYS A 29 19.77 -5.89 43.29
CA LYS A 29 21.05 -6.56 42.99
C LYS A 29 21.38 -6.61 41.50
N ALA A 30 20.39 -6.84 40.64
CA ALA A 30 20.55 -6.85 39.18
C ALA A 30 20.82 -5.43 38.64
N ALA A 31 20.15 -4.40 39.18
CA ALA A 31 20.48 -3.00 38.91
C ALA A 31 21.90 -2.64 39.35
N ASN A 32 22.39 -3.25 40.43
CA ASN A 32 23.76 -3.08 40.91
C ASN A 32 24.82 -3.88 40.13
N ASN A 33 24.44 -4.91 39.35
CA ASN A 33 25.35 -5.79 38.60
C ASN A 33 25.48 -5.46 37.09
N HIS A 34 25.04 -4.27 36.65
CA HIS A 34 25.24 -3.73 35.30
C HIS A 34 24.70 -4.55 34.11
N LEU A 35 23.67 -5.39 34.30
CA LEU A 35 22.96 -6.02 33.17
C LEU A 35 21.79 -5.14 32.71
N LEU A 36 21.92 -4.60 31.50
CA LEU A 36 20.98 -3.68 30.82
C LEU A 36 19.60 -4.33 30.58
N LEU A 37 18.65 -4.13 31.50
CA LEU A 37 17.22 -4.32 31.23
C LEU A 37 16.48 -2.97 31.17
N PRO A 38 15.51 -2.77 30.26
CA PRO A 38 14.59 -1.64 30.34
C PRO A 38 13.74 -1.75 31.61
N PRO A 39 13.70 -0.73 32.49
CA PRO A 39 12.88 -0.73 33.71
C PRO A 39 11.40 -1.03 33.45
N GLN A 40 10.90 -0.65 32.28
CA GLN A 40 9.53 -0.87 31.84
C GLN A 40 9.18 -2.36 31.67
N LEU A 41 10.13 -3.19 31.23
CA LEU A 41 9.91 -4.63 31.09
C LEU A 41 9.75 -5.30 32.46
N VAL A 42 10.57 -4.89 33.44
CA VAL A 42 10.50 -5.38 34.83
C VAL A 42 9.16 -4.97 35.46
N VAL A 43 8.73 -3.72 35.25
CA VAL A 43 7.44 -3.23 35.75
C VAL A 43 6.27 -3.97 35.12
N ALA A 44 6.25 -4.12 33.78
CA ALA A 44 5.19 -4.84 33.09
C ALA A 44 5.10 -6.30 33.55
N ALA A 45 6.24 -7.00 33.64
CA ALA A 45 6.30 -8.39 34.11
C ALA A 45 5.83 -8.52 35.57
N ALA A 46 6.26 -7.61 36.45
CA ALA A 46 5.85 -7.60 37.85
C ALA A 46 4.35 -7.33 38.00
N ILE A 47 3.79 -6.42 37.20
CA ILE A 47 2.35 -6.12 37.20
C ILE A 47 1.56 -7.34 36.74
N LEU A 48 1.93 -7.96 35.61
CA LEU A 48 1.25 -9.17 35.13
C LEU A 48 1.35 -10.27 36.19
N CYS A 49 2.53 -10.58 36.71
CA CYS A 49 2.70 -11.61 37.75
C CYS A 49 1.92 -11.31 39.05
N ALA A 50 1.77 -10.04 39.44
CA ALA A 50 1.03 -9.65 40.63
C ALA A 50 -0.50 -9.70 40.43
N THR A 51 -0.97 -9.62 39.18
CA THR A 51 -2.40 -9.55 38.82
C THR A 51 -2.91 -10.83 38.18
N ASP A 52 -2.02 -11.68 37.69
CA ASP A 52 -2.33 -12.94 37.05
C ASP A 52 -2.67 -14.01 38.10
N GLY A 53 -3.91 -14.47 38.07
CA GLY A 53 -4.43 -15.55 38.90
C GLY A 53 -4.43 -16.93 38.23
N ALA A 54 -3.85 -17.08 37.03
CA ALA A 54 -3.84 -18.32 36.28
C ALA A 54 -2.99 -19.41 36.94
N THR A 55 -3.44 -20.66 36.83
CA THR A 55 -2.68 -21.83 37.28
C THR A 55 -1.67 -22.32 36.24
N ALA A 56 -1.86 -21.94 34.98
CA ALA A 56 -0.94 -22.22 33.88
C ALA A 56 0.28 -21.29 33.95
N PRO A 57 1.51 -21.81 33.77
CA PRO A 57 2.70 -20.98 33.81
C PRO A 57 2.80 -20.08 32.57
N LEU A 58 3.35 -18.88 32.74
CA LEU A 58 3.65 -17.96 31.65
C LEU A 58 4.67 -18.58 30.66
N PRO A 59 4.59 -18.27 29.36
CA PRO A 59 5.53 -18.78 28.36
C PRO A 59 6.99 -18.39 28.66
N GLU A 60 7.90 -19.36 28.64
CA GLU A 60 9.32 -19.17 28.99
C GLU A 60 10.03 -18.15 28.07
N TRP A 61 9.65 -18.08 26.80
CA TRP A 61 10.25 -17.17 25.82
C TRP A 61 10.02 -15.67 26.15
N LEU A 62 9.01 -15.31 26.94
CA LEU A 62 8.84 -13.94 27.45
C LEU A 62 10.04 -13.48 28.28
N PHE A 63 10.79 -14.44 28.84
CA PHE A 63 11.87 -14.24 29.79
C PHE A 63 13.24 -14.70 29.25
N HIS A 64 13.36 -15.09 27.97
CA HIS A 64 14.65 -15.50 27.38
C HIS A 64 15.23 -14.45 26.41
N SER A 65 16.55 -14.25 26.45
CA SER A 65 17.29 -13.37 25.53
C SER A 65 17.87 -14.18 24.36
N ASN A 66 17.29 -14.08 23.17
CA ASN A 66 17.92 -14.59 21.94
C ASN A 66 18.75 -13.49 21.28
N GLY A 67 19.83 -13.05 21.94
CA GLY A 67 21.02 -12.40 21.35
C GLY A 67 20.91 -11.15 20.46
N GLU A 68 19.72 -10.72 20.02
CA GLU A 68 19.53 -9.63 19.05
C GLU A 68 18.93 -8.39 19.72
N SER A 69 19.62 -7.26 19.58
CA SER A 69 19.19 -5.95 20.06
C SER A 69 18.01 -5.44 19.22
N GLY A 70 16.80 -5.47 19.80
CA GLY A 70 15.55 -5.06 19.14
C GLY A 70 14.28 -5.68 19.73
N ILE A 71 14.43 -6.75 20.54
CA ILE A 71 13.31 -7.55 21.07
C ILE A 71 12.75 -7.01 22.42
N GLY A 72 13.21 -5.85 22.90
CA GLY A 72 12.76 -5.27 24.17
C GLY A 72 11.30 -4.83 24.15
N ASP A 73 10.94 -3.99 23.18
CA ASP A 73 9.61 -3.37 23.07
C ASP A 73 8.53 -4.41 22.73
N MET A 74 8.84 -5.36 21.83
CA MET A 74 7.92 -6.46 21.50
C MET A 74 7.56 -7.35 22.71
N ARG A 75 8.46 -7.51 23.68
CA ARG A 75 8.18 -8.26 24.91
C ARG A 75 7.32 -7.47 25.89
N ILE A 76 7.53 -6.16 25.98
CA ILE A 76 6.68 -5.27 26.76
C ILE A 76 5.26 -5.30 26.21
N ASP A 77 5.08 -5.18 24.90
CA ASP A 77 3.78 -5.26 24.24
C ASP A 77 3.12 -6.63 24.45
N ALA A 78 3.87 -7.72 24.36
CA ALA A 78 3.35 -9.06 24.63
C ALA A 78 2.86 -9.23 26.08
N ILE A 79 3.55 -8.66 27.06
CA ILE A 79 3.15 -8.68 28.46
C ILE A 79 1.88 -7.82 28.67
N TRP A 80 1.80 -6.65 28.05
CA TRP A 80 0.61 -5.80 28.12
C TRP A 80 -0.61 -6.43 27.45
N GLU A 81 -0.43 -7.09 26.32
CA GLU A 81 -1.53 -7.82 25.69
C GLU A 81 -2.00 -8.99 26.57
N LEU A 82 -1.09 -9.75 27.19
CA LEU A 82 -1.47 -10.78 28.18
C LEU A 82 -2.19 -10.18 29.39
N TYR A 83 -1.74 -9.02 29.86
CA TYR A 83 -2.44 -8.24 30.88
C TYR A 83 -3.85 -7.84 30.42
N ASP A 84 -4.07 -7.42 29.19
CA ASP A 84 -5.43 -7.13 28.72
C ASP A 84 -6.31 -8.40 28.60
N GLN A 85 -5.67 -9.55 28.39
CA GLN A 85 -6.36 -10.85 28.30
C GLN A 85 -6.60 -11.56 29.65
N HIS A 86 -5.90 -11.22 30.75
CA HIS A 86 -5.92 -12.03 31.98
C HIS A 86 -7.31 -12.21 32.62
N LEU A 87 -8.19 -11.22 32.48
CA LEU A 87 -9.57 -11.28 32.99
C LEU A 87 -10.57 -11.92 32.01
N LYS A 88 -10.12 -12.28 30.80
CA LYS A 88 -11.00 -12.79 29.74
C LYS A 88 -11.09 -14.31 29.80
N THR A 89 -12.28 -14.86 29.52
CA THR A 89 -12.51 -16.32 29.51
C THR A 89 -11.55 -17.02 28.54
N GLY A 90 -10.93 -18.12 28.99
CA GLY A 90 -9.99 -18.91 28.18
C GLY A 90 -8.53 -18.43 28.23
N TYR A 91 -8.21 -17.46 29.09
CA TYR A 91 -6.83 -17.03 29.33
C TYR A 91 -5.89 -18.18 29.73
N GLU A 92 -6.29 -19.09 30.63
CA GLU A 92 -5.46 -20.27 30.97
C GLU A 92 -5.18 -21.17 29.76
N LYS A 93 -6.17 -21.33 28.86
CA LYS A 93 -5.97 -22.11 27.63
C LYS A 93 -4.97 -21.42 26.71
N LEU A 94 -5.01 -20.08 26.62
CA LEU A 94 -4.06 -19.28 25.86
C LEU A 94 -2.64 -19.50 26.39
N LEU A 95 -2.42 -19.37 27.70
CA LEU A 95 -1.10 -19.58 28.30
C LEU A 95 -0.52 -20.96 28.00
N CYS A 96 -1.33 -22.02 28.16
CA CYS A 96 -0.91 -23.38 27.82
C CYS A 96 -0.55 -23.52 26.33
N ALA A 97 -1.35 -22.95 25.43
CA ALA A 97 -1.14 -23.05 23.99
C ALA A 97 0.08 -22.25 23.50
N LEU A 98 0.42 -21.13 24.16
CA LEU A 98 1.57 -20.30 23.79
C LEU A 98 2.92 -21.02 24.00
N GLN A 99 2.97 -22.04 24.85
CA GLN A 99 4.15 -22.91 24.99
C GLN A 99 4.39 -23.72 23.71
N ASP A 100 3.32 -24.14 23.05
CA ASP A 100 3.35 -24.88 21.79
C ASP A 100 3.38 -23.94 20.55
N MET A 101 3.39 -22.61 20.75
CA MET A 101 3.38 -21.59 19.70
C MET A 101 4.43 -20.47 19.92
N PRO A 102 5.73 -20.76 20.03
CA PRO A 102 6.75 -19.78 20.40
C PRO A 102 7.02 -18.66 19.37
N SER A 103 6.44 -18.76 18.16
CA SER A 103 6.66 -17.83 17.04
C SER A 103 5.43 -16.98 16.68
N ILE A 104 4.40 -16.96 17.54
CA ILE A 104 3.19 -16.17 17.31
C ILE A 104 3.35 -14.73 17.81
N HIS A 105 3.05 -13.74 16.95
CA HIS A 105 3.11 -12.32 17.32
C HIS A 105 2.04 -11.97 18.37
N TYR A 106 2.33 -11.02 19.27
CA TYR A 106 1.46 -10.69 20.39
C TYR A 106 0.07 -10.20 19.95
N ASP A 107 -0.04 -9.50 18.81
CA ASP A 107 -1.32 -9.06 18.23
C ASP A 107 -2.34 -10.20 18.05
N PHE A 108 -1.89 -11.45 17.93
CA PHE A 108 -2.75 -12.60 17.74
C PHE A 108 -3.27 -13.23 19.04
N PHE A 109 -2.79 -12.82 20.23
CA PHE A 109 -3.17 -13.45 21.51
C PHE A 109 -4.67 -13.42 21.76
N ARG A 110 -5.33 -12.28 21.52
CA ARG A 110 -6.79 -12.15 21.58
C ARG A 110 -7.51 -13.17 20.69
N ILE A 111 -7.05 -13.31 19.44
CA ILE A 111 -7.65 -14.20 18.43
C ILE A 111 -7.44 -15.67 18.82
N THR A 112 -6.22 -16.03 19.20
CA THR A 112 -5.84 -17.37 19.69
C THR A 112 -6.70 -17.79 20.88
N ARG A 113 -6.88 -16.90 21.87
CA ARG A 113 -7.75 -17.16 23.02
C ARG A 113 -9.18 -17.47 22.58
N LYS A 114 -9.76 -16.67 21.67
CA LYS A 114 -11.13 -16.89 21.17
C LYS A 114 -11.27 -18.26 20.49
N PHE A 115 -10.31 -18.68 19.68
CA PHE A 115 -10.33 -20.02 19.08
C PHE A 115 -10.23 -21.15 20.12
N LEU A 116 -9.34 -21.02 21.11
CA LEU A 116 -9.18 -22.02 22.17
C LEU A 116 -10.42 -22.13 23.08
N VAL A 117 -11.12 -21.02 23.31
CA VAL A 117 -12.43 -21.02 24.00
C VAL A 117 -13.44 -21.85 23.22
N ASN A 118 -13.45 -21.73 21.89
CA ASN A 118 -14.34 -22.49 21.00
C ASN A 118 -13.91 -23.95 20.79
N GLY A 119 -12.80 -24.39 21.40
CA GLY A 119 -12.34 -25.78 21.37
C GLY A 119 -11.49 -26.14 20.15
N GLU A 120 -10.93 -25.15 19.46
CA GLU A 120 -10.06 -25.37 18.30
C GLU A 120 -8.68 -25.90 18.69
N ASP A 121 -8.09 -26.73 17.83
CA ASP A 121 -6.74 -27.26 18.03
C ASP A 121 -5.65 -26.27 17.59
N VAL A 122 -4.50 -26.33 18.27
CA VAL A 122 -3.30 -25.51 18.03
C VAL A 122 -2.90 -25.50 16.55
N ASN A 123 -2.94 -26.65 15.88
CA ASN A 123 -2.50 -26.73 14.48
C ASN A 123 -3.46 -26.01 13.53
N SER A 124 -4.76 -26.00 13.83
CA SER A 124 -5.75 -25.27 13.03
C SER A 124 -5.63 -23.76 13.23
N ILE A 125 -5.28 -23.33 14.44
CA ILE A 125 -4.97 -21.92 14.76
C ILE A 125 -3.70 -21.47 14.02
N LEU A 126 -2.60 -22.22 14.11
CA LEU A 126 -1.35 -21.92 13.40
C LEU A 126 -1.56 -21.89 11.88
N TRP A 127 -2.29 -22.86 11.33
CA TRP A 127 -2.65 -22.87 9.91
C TRP A 127 -3.40 -21.60 9.50
N THR A 128 -4.30 -21.11 10.36
CA THR A 128 -5.06 -19.87 10.12
C THR A 128 -4.12 -18.68 10.00
N PHE A 129 -3.19 -18.49 10.93
CA PHE A 129 -2.26 -17.34 10.89
C PHE A 129 -1.25 -17.42 9.75
N GLN A 130 -0.80 -18.62 9.39
CA GLN A 130 0.13 -18.81 8.28
C GLN A 130 -0.50 -18.55 6.92
N ASN A 131 -1.79 -18.86 6.76
CA ASN A 131 -2.44 -18.88 5.44
C ASN A 131 -3.49 -17.79 5.24
N LEU A 132 -4.01 -17.21 6.34
CA LEU A 132 -4.99 -16.13 6.35
C LEU A 132 -4.38 -14.92 7.07
N ARG A 133 -4.55 -13.73 6.49
CA ARG A 133 -4.10 -12.47 7.10
C ARG A 133 -4.87 -12.18 8.40
N TYR A 134 -4.31 -11.35 9.28
CA TYR A 134 -4.87 -10.96 10.59
C TYR A 134 -6.38 -10.69 10.57
N HIS A 135 -6.83 -9.82 9.65
CA HIS A 135 -8.24 -9.40 9.58
C HIS A 135 -9.21 -10.57 9.28
N LEU A 136 -8.79 -11.60 8.54
CA LEU A 136 -9.63 -12.76 8.25
C LEU A 136 -9.70 -13.70 9.46
N ALA A 137 -8.55 -13.96 10.09
CA ALA A 137 -8.49 -14.76 11.31
C ALA A 137 -9.38 -14.16 12.40
N ASP A 138 -9.35 -12.83 12.53
CA ASP A 138 -10.21 -12.11 13.47
C ASP A 138 -11.68 -12.23 13.11
N LYS A 139 -12.08 -12.02 11.84
CA LYS A 139 -13.47 -12.20 11.38
C LYS A 139 -14.02 -13.60 11.70
N ILE A 140 -13.22 -14.66 11.50
CA ILE A 140 -13.62 -16.04 11.83
C ILE A 140 -13.82 -16.19 13.35
N ALA A 141 -12.87 -15.68 14.14
CA ALA A 141 -12.93 -15.74 15.60
C ALA A 141 -14.12 -14.95 16.17
N GLU A 142 -14.40 -13.75 15.67
CA GLU A 142 -15.56 -12.93 16.06
C GLU A 142 -16.89 -13.59 15.66
N ALA A 143 -16.92 -14.29 14.53
CA ALA A 143 -18.09 -15.06 14.10
C ALA A 143 -18.30 -16.35 14.92
N GLY A 144 -17.36 -16.74 15.79
CA GLY A 144 -17.40 -17.98 16.57
C GLY A 144 -17.29 -19.23 15.70
N LEU A 145 -16.62 -19.14 14.55
CA LEU A 145 -16.52 -20.23 13.57
C LEU A 145 -15.20 -20.99 13.72
N SER A 146 -15.22 -22.28 13.35
CA SER A 146 -14.04 -23.13 13.35
C SER A 146 -13.21 -22.94 12.07
N PRO A 147 -11.88 -22.75 12.14
CA PRO A 147 -10.98 -22.79 10.99
C PRO A 147 -10.77 -24.20 10.42
N GLN A 148 -11.05 -25.26 11.19
CA GLN A 148 -10.77 -26.65 10.82
C GLN A 148 -11.36 -27.09 9.46
N PRO A 149 -12.62 -26.72 9.09
CA PRO A 149 -13.17 -27.10 7.80
C PRO A 149 -12.49 -26.40 6.61
N PHE A 150 -11.98 -25.17 6.78
CA PHE A 150 -11.19 -24.49 5.74
C PHE A 150 -9.86 -25.21 5.53
N ARG A 151 -9.15 -25.52 6.61
CA ARG A 151 -7.92 -26.32 6.56
C ARG A 151 -8.14 -27.67 5.88
N SER A 152 -9.24 -28.35 6.21
CA SER A 152 -9.62 -29.64 5.65
C SER A 152 -9.92 -29.56 4.14
N LEU A 153 -10.65 -28.53 3.71
CA LEU A 153 -10.97 -28.24 2.32
C LEU A 153 -9.69 -27.98 1.50
N ILE A 154 -8.86 -27.08 2.00
CA ILE A 154 -7.62 -26.67 1.31
C ILE A 154 -6.61 -27.80 1.27
N SER A 155 -6.47 -28.59 2.34
CA SER A 155 -5.62 -29.78 2.34
C SER A 155 -6.07 -30.80 1.29
N ALA A 156 -7.38 -30.99 1.10
CA ALA A 156 -7.91 -31.90 0.08
C ALA A 156 -7.64 -31.39 -1.34
N LEU A 157 -7.78 -30.08 -1.60
CA LEU A 157 -7.49 -29.46 -2.90
C LEU A 157 -5.99 -29.42 -3.21
N GLY A 158 -5.15 -29.20 -2.19
CA GLY A 158 -3.69 -29.20 -2.31
C GLY A 158 -3.15 -30.53 -2.82
N LYS A 159 -3.77 -31.66 -2.44
CA LYS A 159 -3.42 -33.00 -2.97
C LYS A 159 -3.63 -33.13 -4.49
N ALA A 160 -4.44 -32.27 -5.10
CA ALA A 160 -4.70 -32.20 -6.54
C ALA A 160 -3.85 -31.14 -7.26
N GLY A 161 -2.95 -30.44 -6.54
CA GLY A 161 -2.06 -29.40 -7.09
C GLY A 161 -2.61 -27.98 -7.03
N LEU A 162 -3.77 -27.73 -6.40
CA LEU A 162 -4.27 -26.38 -6.13
C LEU A 162 -3.61 -25.82 -4.87
N THR A 163 -2.67 -24.91 -5.05
CA THR A 163 -2.00 -24.22 -3.93
C THR A 163 -2.85 -23.09 -3.38
N ILE A 164 -2.62 -22.72 -2.12
CA ILE A 164 -3.30 -21.59 -1.49
C ILE A 164 -3.05 -20.30 -2.25
N ASP A 165 -1.85 -20.10 -2.79
CA ASP A 165 -1.53 -18.89 -3.56
C ASP A 165 -2.34 -18.82 -4.86
N SER A 166 -2.55 -19.95 -5.55
CA SER A 166 -3.46 -20.02 -6.71
C SER A 166 -4.93 -19.76 -6.37
N LEU A 167 -5.29 -19.82 -5.08
CA LEU A 167 -6.63 -19.53 -4.57
C LEU A 167 -6.74 -18.13 -3.95
N LYS A 168 -5.64 -17.36 -3.86
CA LYS A 168 -5.65 -15.96 -3.41
C LYS A 168 -5.94 -14.99 -4.57
N ASP A 169 -5.63 -15.39 -5.79
CA ASP A 169 -5.80 -14.58 -7.00
C ASP A 169 -7.04 -15.02 -7.82
N GLY A 170 -7.91 -14.06 -8.16
CA GLY A 170 -9.12 -14.28 -8.98
C GLY A 170 -10.46 -13.99 -8.28
N ASP A 171 -11.56 -14.05 -9.04
CA ASP A 171 -12.91 -13.64 -8.58
C ASP A 171 -13.48 -14.50 -7.45
N ASN A 172 -13.11 -15.78 -7.38
CA ASN A 172 -13.54 -16.74 -6.35
C ASN A 172 -12.37 -17.11 -5.43
N ASN A 173 -11.72 -16.12 -4.82
CA ASN A 173 -10.58 -16.38 -3.96
C ASN A 173 -10.98 -16.86 -2.54
N LEU A 174 -10.00 -17.36 -1.78
CA LEU A 174 -10.16 -17.84 -0.41
C LEU A 174 -10.68 -16.74 0.54
N TYR A 175 -10.34 -15.47 0.29
CA TYR A 175 -10.85 -14.34 1.06
C TYR A 175 -12.38 -14.24 0.95
N ASN A 176 -12.90 -14.24 -0.28
CA ASN A 176 -14.33 -14.17 -0.57
C ASN A 176 -15.08 -15.35 0.05
N LEU A 177 -14.48 -16.55 0.03
CA LEU A 177 -15.04 -17.74 0.68
C LEU A 177 -15.20 -17.53 2.19
N VAL A 178 -14.13 -17.08 2.87
CA VAL A 178 -14.13 -16.86 4.33
C VAL A 178 -15.14 -15.78 4.69
N GLU A 179 -15.18 -14.68 3.95
CA GLU A 179 -16.11 -13.59 4.20
C GLU A 179 -17.57 -14.02 4.02
N LEU A 180 -17.89 -14.75 2.95
CA LEU A 180 -19.23 -15.27 2.70
C LEU A 180 -19.69 -16.16 3.85
N VAL A 181 -18.81 -17.06 4.30
CA VAL A 181 -19.10 -17.98 5.41
C VAL A 181 -19.28 -17.24 6.74
N CYS A 182 -18.46 -16.23 7.03
CA CYS A 182 -18.60 -15.37 8.21
C CYS A 182 -19.93 -14.59 8.18
N LYS A 183 -20.30 -14.00 7.04
CA LYS A 183 -21.58 -13.29 6.86
C LYS A 183 -22.78 -14.22 7.06
N LYS A 184 -22.68 -15.49 6.63
CA LYS A 184 -23.74 -16.49 6.79
C LYS A 184 -23.74 -17.19 8.16
N LYS A 185 -22.67 -17.05 8.94
CA LYS A 185 -22.48 -17.72 10.26
C LYS A 185 -22.73 -19.23 10.22
N SER A 186 -22.29 -19.91 9.15
CA SER A 186 -22.52 -21.36 9.00
C SER A 186 -21.40 -22.06 8.22
N MET A 187 -20.85 -23.13 8.81
CA MET A 187 -19.81 -23.99 8.22
C MET A 187 -20.36 -25.24 7.52
N ASP A 188 -21.68 -25.47 7.55
CA ASP A 188 -22.30 -26.75 7.16
C ASP A 188 -21.93 -27.21 5.75
N ILE A 189 -21.95 -26.28 4.78
CA ILE A 189 -21.64 -26.59 3.39
C ILE A 189 -20.14 -26.81 3.19
N ILE A 190 -19.29 -25.96 3.77
CA ILE A 190 -17.83 -26.15 3.73
C ILE A 190 -17.46 -27.53 4.28
N LYS A 191 -18.02 -27.90 5.44
CA LYS A 191 -17.80 -29.21 6.08
C LYS A 191 -18.29 -30.36 5.19
N THR A 192 -19.51 -30.25 4.66
CA THR A 192 -20.11 -31.26 3.78
C THR A 192 -19.28 -31.45 2.50
N PHE A 193 -18.78 -30.36 1.93
CA PHE A 193 -17.97 -30.38 0.70
C PHE A 193 -16.55 -30.91 0.96
N ALA A 194 -15.92 -30.50 2.06
CA ALA A 194 -14.62 -31.04 2.49
C ALA A 194 -14.69 -32.55 2.74
N MET A 195 -15.78 -33.03 3.38
CA MET A 195 -16.02 -34.46 3.56
C MET A 195 -16.13 -35.22 2.23
N TRP A 196 -16.85 -34.66 1.25
CA TRP A 196 -16.95 -35.26 -0.09
C TRP A 196 -15.58 -35.32 -0.77
N LEU A 197 -14.81 -34.23 -0.79
CA LEU A 197 -13.46 -34.21 -1.37
C LEU A 197 -12.52 -35.22 -0.69
N GLN A 198 -12.59 -35.35 0.63
CA GLN A 198 -11.79 -36.31 1.39
C GLN A 198 -12.20 -37.77 1.13
N SER A 199 -13.43 -38.02 0.68
CA SER A 199 -13.89 -39.36 0.29
C SER A 199 -13.31 -39.84 -1.05
N LEU A 200 -12.75 -38.94 -1.85
CA LEU A 200 -12.08 -39.26 -3.11
C LEU A 200 -10.65 -39.75 -2.83
N GLU A 201 -10.23 -40.86 -3.43
CA GLU A 201 -8.89 -41.40 -3.25
C GLU A 201 -7.84 -40.47 -3.91
N THR A 202 -6.64 -40.39 -3.31
CA THR A 202 -5.49 -39.65 -3.83
C THR A 202 -5.19 -40.00 -5.29
N GLY A 203 -5.16 -38.99 -6.16
CA GLY A 203 -4.95 -39.15 -7.60
C GLY A 203 -6.22 -39.26 -8.46
N THR A 204 -7.42 -39.19 -7.84
CA THR A 204 -8.72 -39.07 -8.56
C THR A 204 -8.97 -37.63 -9.03
N LEU A 205 -8.62 -36.65 -8.22
CA LEU A 205 -8.77 -35.23 -8.54
C LEU A 205 -7.54 -34.76 -9.34
N ASN A 206 -7.75 -34.43 -10.61
CA ASN A 206 -6.78 -33.63 -11.35
C ASN A 206 -7.04 -32.12 -11.11
N LEU A 207 -6.09 -31.28 -11.53
CA LEU A 207 -6.15 -29.84 -11.30
C LEU A 207 -7.44 -29.19 -11.83
N ASN A 208 -7.90 -29.59 -13.02
CA ASN A 208 -9.11 -29.05 -13.64
C ASN A 208 -10.37 -29.42 -12.85
N LEU A 209 -10.47 -30.67 -12.41
CA LEU A 209 -11.61 -31.17 -11.63
C LEU A 209 -11.64 -30.53 -10.24
N ALA A 210 -10.49 -30.32 -9.61
CA ALA A 210 -10.37 -29.62 -8.35
C ALA A 210 -10.74 -28.13 -8.48
N ARG A 211 -10.39 -27.47 -9.59
CA ARG A 211 -10.81 -26.09 -9.90
C ARG A 211 -12.33 -26.00 -10.16
N TRP A 212 -12.92 -26.99 -10.85
CA TRP A 212 -14.37 -27.07 -11.00
C TRP A 212 -15.09 -27.30 -9.66
N ALA A 213 -14.55 -28.16 -8.81
CA ALA A 213 -15.08 -28.38 -7.46
C ALA A 213 -15.04 -27.09 -6.63
N TRP A 214 -13.92 -26.36 -6.66
CA TRP A 214 -13.79 -25.06 -6.00
C TRP A 214 -14.86 -24.07 -6.45
N ASN A 215 -15.07 -23.90 -7.75
CA ASN A 215 -16.12 -23.01 -8.26
C ASN A 215 -17.54 -23.47 -7.87
N SER A 216 -17.78 -24.79 -7.88
CA SER A 216 -19.07 -25.37 -7.49
C SER A 216 -19.44 -25.10 -6.02
N LEU A 217 -18.44 -24.97 -5.13
CA LEU A 217 -18.65 -24.65 -3.72
C LEU A 217 -19.30 -23.27 -3.53
N PHE A 218 -18.90 -22.26 -4.31
CA PHE A 218 -19.48 -20.92 -4.21
C PHE A 218 -20.96 -20.94 -4.53
N HIS A 219 -21.38 -21.64 -5.59
CA HIS A 219 -22.80 -21.80 -5.94
C HIS A 219 -23.63 -22.44 -4.81
N LEU A 220 -23.06 -23.40 -4.09
CA LEU A 220 -23.73 -24.03 -2.94
C LEU A 220 -23.86 -23.07 -1.74
N LEU A 221 -22.79 -22.36 -1.39
CA LEU A 221 -22.77 -21.42 -0.26
C LEU A 221 -23.74 -20.27 -0.44
N ILE A 222 -23.85 -19.82 -1.68
CA ILE A 222 -24.76 -18.79 -2.13
C ILE A 222 -26.24 -19.16 -1.81
N LEU A 223 -26.64 -20.41 -2.05
CA LEU A 223 -28.01 -20.90 -1.81
C LEU A 223 -28.22 -21.57 -0.44
N ALA A 224 -27.23 -21.54 0.46
CA ALA A 224 -27.28 -22.25 1.75
C ALA A 224 -28.54 -21.97 2.59
N ASN A 225 -29.05 -20.74 2.52
CA ASN A 225 -30.23 -20.28 3.26
C ASN A 225 -31.52 -20.28 2.42
N ALA A 226 -31.51 -20.90 1.23
CA ALA A 226 -32.68 -20.96 0.36
C ALA A 226 -33.78 -21.88 0.89
N SER A 227 -33.41 -23.08 1.37
CA SER A 227 -34.32 -23.96 2.11
C SER A 227 -33.62 -25.02 2.96
N PRO A 228 -34.28 -25.49 4.04
CA PRO A 228 -33.85 -26.68 4.78
C PRO A 228 -33.75 -27.93 3.88
N ASN A 229 -34.66 -28.07 2.91
CA ASN A 229 -34.68 -29.20 1.97
C ASN A 229 -33.44 -29.19 1.05
N PHE A 230 -33.01 -28.02 0.57
CA PHE A 230 -31.78 -27.90 -0.21
C PHE A 230 -30.55 -28.35 0.59
N ARG A 231 -30.41 -27.90 1.86
CA ARG A 231 -29.32 -28.36 2.74
C ARG A 231 -29.36 -29.87 2.99
N ALA A 232 -30.54 -30.46 3.17
CA ALA A 232 -30.69 -31.91 3.31
C ALA A 232 -30.24 -32.65 2.04
N LYS A 233 -30.61 -32.15 0.85
CA LYS A 233 -30.17 -32.71 -0.43
C LYS A 233 -28.67 -32.58 -0.66
N VAL A 234 -28.04 -31.46 -0.28
CA VAL A 234 -26.57 -31.30 -0.36
C VAL A 234 -25.85 -32.26 0.59
N LYS A 235 -26.39 -32.51 1.80
CA LYS A 235 -25.86 -33.52 2.72
C LYS A 235 -25.96 -34.95 2.14
N LEU A 236 -27.09 -35.29 1.52
CA LEU A 236 -27.27 -36.57 0.80
C LEU A 236 -26.41 -36.65 -0.45
N TRP A 237 -26.12 -35.53 -1.12
CA TRP A 237 -25.20 -35.50 -2.26
C TRP A 237 -23.76 -35.85 -1.84
N ALA A 238 -23.27 -35.29 -0.73
CA ALA A 238 -21.93 -35.62 -0.24
C ALA A 238 -21.82 -37.04 0.31
N LYS A 239 -22.93 -37.61 0.80
CA LYS A 239 -23.03 -38.99 1.28
C LYS A 239 -24.19 -39.72 0.57
N PRO A 240 -23.98 -40.12 -0.69
CA PRO A 240 -25.04 -40.72 -1.52
C PRO A 240 -25.59 -42.01 -0.89
N PRO A 241 -26.93 -42.20 -0.89
CA PRO A 241 -27.55 -43.45 -0.47
C PRO A 241 -27.20 -44.60 -1.43
N LYS A 242 -27.34 -45.84 -0.95
CA LYS A 242 -27.14 -47.02 -1.80
C LYS A 242 -28.30 -47.20 -2.78
N THR A 243 -27.97 -47.54 -4.03
CA THR A 243 -28.88 -47.77 -5.15
C THR A 243 -28.37 -48.96 -5.97
N ASP A 244 -29.24 -49.88 -6.35
CA ASP A 244 -28.84 -51.12 -7.04
C ASP A 244 -29.10 -51.11 -8.56
N VAL A 245 -29.58 -49.99 -9.13
CA VAL A 245 -30.02 -49.92 -10.53
C VAL A 245 -28.88 -50.26 -11.51
N LEU A 246 -27.71 -49.63 -11.38
CA LEU A 246 -26.56 -49.97 -12.22
C LEU A 246 -25.92 -51.31 -11.84
N ASN A 247 -26.08 -51.77 -10.60
CA ASN A 247 -25.57 -53.07 -10.16
C ASN A 247 -26.28 -54.22 -10.90
N THR A 248 -27.57 -54.06 -11.21
CA THR A 248 -28.31 -55.05 -12.02
C THR A 248 -27.92 -55.10 -13.50
N LEU A 249 -27.21 -54.07 -14.00
CA LEU A 249 -26.80 -53.95 -15.41
C LEU A 249 -25.38 -54.46 -15.67
N VAL A 250 -24.64 -54.81 -14.61
CA VAL A 250 -23.27 -55.34 -14.69
C VAL A 250 -23.27 -56.76 -14.14
N GLY A 251 -22.68 -57.72 -14.86
CA GLY A 251 -22.49 -59.11 -14.41
C GLY A 251 -21.43 -59.22 -13.29
N ASP A 252 -20.67 -60.33 -13.23
CA ASP A 252 -19.58 -60.60 -12.25
C ASP A 252 -18.46 -59.52 -12.24
N ALA A 253 -18.76 -58.34 -11.69
CA ALA A 253 -17.78 -57.29 -11.43
C ALA A 253 -17.12 -57.49 -10.06
N PRO A 254 -15.88 -56.97 -9.87
CA PRO A 254 -15.22 -56.99 -8.57
C PRO A 254 -16.08 -56.29 -7.49
N PRO A 255 -16.13 -56.80 -6.24
CA PRO A 255 -16.91 -56.22 -5.14
C PRO A 255 -16.66 -54.72 -4.91
N GLU A 256 -15.46 -54.25 -5.22
CA GLU A 256 -15.02 -52.85 -5.05
C GLU A 256 -15.66 -51.88 -6.06
N VAL A 257 -16.26 -52.39 -7.14
CA VAL A 257 -16.89 -51.58 -8.21
C VAL A 257 -18.32 -51.19 -7.87
N TYR A 258 -19.09 -52.06 -7.21
CA TYR A 258 -20.51 -51.84 -6.92
C TYR A 258 -20.80 -50.59 -6.07
N PRO A 259 -20.00 -50.22 -5.05
CA PRO A 259 -20.21 -48.96 -4.33
C PRO A 259 -20.17 -47.74 -5.25
N TRP A 260 -19.24 -47.70 -6.21
CA TRP A 260 -19.10 -46.58 -7.13
C TRP A 260 -20.18 -46.57 -8.23
N LEU A 261 -20.63 -47.74 -8.69
CA LEU A 261 -21.80 -47.83 -9.58
C LEU A 261 -23.07 -47.34 -8.90
N SER A 262 -23.26 -47.67 -7.62
CA SER A 262 -24.33 -47.11 -6.82
C SER A 262 -24.25 -45.59 -6.72
N GLN A 263 -23.06 -45.03 -6.43
CA GLN A 263 -22.90 -43.58 -6.39
C GLN A 263 -23.20 -42.91 -7.73
N LEU A 264 -22.72 -43.50 -8.83
CA LEU A 264 -22.96 -42.99 -10.19
C LEU A 264 -24.45 -42.96 -10.53
N SER A 265 -25.19 -44.02 -10.22
CA SER A 265 -26.63 -44.11 -10.41
C SER A 265 -27.36 -42.96 -9.70
N TYR A 266 -27.04 -42.76 -8.43
CA TYR A 266 -27.63 -41.69 -7.63
C TYR A 266 -27.34 -40.30 -8.19
N TYR A 267 -26.10 -40.01 -8.61
CA TYR A 267 -25.77 -38.72 -9.22
C TYR A 267 -26.46 -38.52 -10.58
N GLN A 268 -26.60 -39.57 -11.41
CA GLN A 268 -27.34 -39.50 -12.67
C GLN A 268 -28.82 -39.18 -12.43
N GLU A 269 -29.45 -39.80 -11.43
CA GLU A 269 -30.83 -39.51 -11.03
C GLU A 269 -31.00 -38.07 -10.53
N LEU A 270 -30.04 -37.55 -9.76
CA LEU A 270 -30.04 -36.15 -9.33
C LEU A 270 -29.99 -35.18 -10.52
N CYS A 271 -29.25 -35.51 -11.57
CA CYS A 271 -29.24 -34.78 -12.85
C CYS A 271 -30.54 -34.94 -13.66
N GLY A 272 -31.44 -35.85 -13.25
CA GLY A 272 -32.67 -36.18 -13.98
C GLY A 272 -32.43 -37.09 -15.19
N LYS A 273 -31.33 -37.84 -15.20
CA LYS A 273 -30.98 -38.81 -16.25
C LYS A 273 -31.32 -40.23 -15.77
N GLU A 274 -31.73 -41.11 -16.68
CA GLU A 274 -31.85 -42.54 -16.37
C GLU A 274 -30.46 -43.14 -16.09
N PRO A 275 -30.29 -43.97 -15.05
CA PRO A 275 -29.01 -44.59 -14.73
C PRO A 275 -28.49 -45.44 -15.90
N THR A 276 -27.35 -45.04 -16.46
CA THR A 276 -26.73 -45.73 -17.60
C THR A 276 -25.22 -45.83 -17.44
N LEU A 277 -24.64 -46.93 -17.91
CA LEU A 277 -23.19 -47.13 -17.88
C LEU A 277 -22.50 -46.25 -18.93
N PRO A 278 -21.53 -45.40 -18.55
CA PRO A 278 -20.72 -44.66 -19.49
C PRO A 278 -20.03 -45.60 -20.50
N LYS A 279 -19.99 -45.21 -21.78
CA LYS A 279 -19.43 -46.04 -22.87
C LYS A 279 -18.02 -46.56 -22.58
N THR A 280 -17.18 -45.77 -21.90
CA THR A 280 -15.82 -46.15 -21.52
C THR A 280 -15.81 -47.18 -20.38
N VAL A 281 -16.59 -46.99 -19.33
CA VAL A 281 -16.75 -47.93 -18.21
C VAL A 281 -17.32 -49.26 -18.71
N SER A 282 -18.36 -49.21 -19.56
CA SER A 282 -18.93 -50.39 -20.22
C SER A 282 -17.90 -51.13 -21.08
N LYS A 283 -17.06 -50.42 -21.84
CA LYS A 283 -15.97 -51.02 -22.62
C LYS A 283 -14.93 -51.73 -21.74
N MET A 284 -14.59 -51.16 -20.59
CA MET A 284 -13.59 -51.71 -19.66
C MET A 284 -14.13 -52.92 -18.89
N LEU A 285 -15.40 -52.88 -18.47
CA LEU A 285 -16.09 -54.01 -17.84
C LEU A 285 -16.23 -55.19 -18.81
N ASN A 286 -16.55 -54.92 -20.07
CA ASN A 286 -16.75 -55.93 -21.11
C ASN A 286 -15.46 -56.30 -21.87
N GLN A 287 -14.28 -55.87 -21.41
CA GLN A 287 -13.01 -56.06 -22.13
C GLN A 287 -12.65 -57.55 -22.27
N ALA A 288 -12.86 -58.33 -21.21
CA ALA A 288 -12.60 -59.77 -21.21
C ALA A 288 -13.55 -60.54 -22.15
N ASP A 289 -14.83 -60.14 -22.20
CA ASP A 289 -15.82 -60.76 -23.09
C ASP A 289 -15.61 -60.39 -24.55
N ARG A 290 -15.24 -59.13 -24.84
CA ARG A 290 -14.83 -58.71 -26.19
C ARG A 290 -13.59 -59.44 -26.66
N GLN A 291 -12.60 -59.63 -25.78
CA GLN A 291 -11.40 -60.37 -26.12
C GLN A 291 -11.72 -61.85 -26.36
N ARG A 292 -12.62 -62.47 -25.57
CA ARG A 292 -13.13 -63.83 -25.82
C ARG A 292 -13.86 -63.94 -27.17
N GLN A 293 -14.81 -63.06 -27.44
CA GLN A 293 -15.53 -63.00 -28.72
C GLN A 293 -14.57 -62.77 -29.90
N GLN A 294 -13.54 -61.95 -29.71
CA GLN A 294 -12.53 -61.68 -30.73
C GLN A 294 -11.60 -62.88 -30.95
N ILE A 295 -11.24 -63.62 -29.90
CA ILE A 295 -10.51 -64.89 -30.03
C ILE A 295 -11.39 -65.92 -30.75
N GLU A 296 -12.66 -66.07 -30.40
CA GLU A 296 -13.60 -66.97 -31.09
C GLU A 296 -13.78 -66.60 -32.56
N TYR A 297 -13.92 -65.30 -32.87
CA TYR A 297 -14.00 -64.82 -34.24
C TYR A 297 -12.72 -65.14 -35.03
N LEU A 298 -11.55 -64.87 -34.44
CA LEU A 298 -10.26 -65.18 -35.06
C LEU A 298 -10.05 -66.70 -35.23
N ARG A 299 -10.50 -67.53 -34.29
CA ARG A 299 -10.52 -68.99 -34.43
C ARG A 299 -11.43 -69.43 -35.57
N LYS A 300 -12.66 -68.92 -35.65
CA LYS A 300 -13.58 -69.21 -36.77
C LYS A 300 -13.00 -68.80 -38.13
N MET A 301 -12.35 -67.64 -38.20
CA MET A 301 -11.70 -67.16 -39.43
C MET A 301 -10.47 -68.01 -39.80
N ARG A 302 -9.75 -68.57 -38.81
CA ARG A 302 -8.65 -69.52 -39.01
C ARG A 302 -9.17 -70.82 -39.58
N ASP A 303 -10.21 -71.36 -38.97
CA ASP A 303 -10.82 -72.63 -39.37
C ASP A 303 -11.49 -72.54 -40.76
N ALA A 304 -11.92 -71.34 -41.17
CA ALA A 304 -12.43 -71.04 -42.52
C ALA A 304 -11.32 -70.76 -43.57
N GLY A 305 -10.03 -70.79 -43.19
CA GLY A 305 -8.91 -70.55 -44.10
C GLY A 305 -8.73 -69.09 -44.57
N GLN A 306 -9.39 -68.13 -43.92
CA GLN A 306 -9.44 -66.72 -44.33
C GLN A 306 -8.61 -65.78 -43.42
N LEU A 307 -7.69 -66.34 -42.64
CA LEU A 307 -6.90 -65.57 -41.67
C LEU A 307 -5.63 -64.97 -42.31
N PHE A 308 -5.54 -63.64 -42.38
CA PHE A 308 -4.36 -62.94 -42.90
C PHE A 308 -3.22 -62.90 -41.87
N LYS A 309 -1.96 -62.81 -42.33
CA LYS A 309 -0.74 -62.88 -41.48
C LYS A 309 -0.78 -62.05 -40.17
N GLN A 310 -1.29 -60.82 -40.21
CA GLN A 310 -1.41 -59.96 -39.02
C GLN A 310 -2.44 -60.49 -38.00
N ALA A 311 -3.54 -61.07 -38.48
CA ALA A 311 -4.56 -61.69 -37.64
C ALA A 311 -4.06 -63.01 -37.04
N THR A 312 -3.20 -63.75 -37.76
CA THR A 312 -2.52 -64.96 -37.26
C THR A 312 -1.60 -64.64 -36.09
N ALA A 313 -0.70 -63.66 -36.24
CA ALA A 313 0.19 -63.24 -35.16
C ALA A 313 -0.57 -62.71 -33.93
N LYS A 314 -1.72 -62.04 -34.16
CA LYS A 314 -2.57 -61.54 -33.07
C LYS A 314 -3.31 -62.68 -32.34
N LEU A 315 -3.77 -63.70 -33.05
CA LEU A 315 -4.36 -64.90 -32.47
C LEU A 315 -3.32 -65.71 -31.69
N GLU A 316 -2.13 -65.94 -32.25
CA GLU A 316 -1.01 -66.60 -31.56
C GLU A 316 -0.61 -65.87 -30.27
N LEU A 317 -0.57 -64.54 -30.28
CA LEU A 317 -0.27 -63.72 -29.10
C LEU A 317 -1.37 -63.78 -28.03
N PHE A 318 -2.63 -64.02 -28.42
CA PHE A 318 -3.72 -64.26 -27.47
C PHE A 318 -3.76 -65.70 -26.95
N GLU A 319 -3.42 -66.69 -27.77
CA GLU A 319 -3.40 -68.12 -27.39
C GLU A 319 -2.16 -68.50 -26.56
N THR A 320 -1.01 -67.85 -26.78
CA THR A 320 0.21 -68.02 -25.95
C THR A 320 0.11 -67.36 -24.57
N ARG A 321 -0.83 -66.44 -24.36
CA ARG A 321 -1.09 -65.75 -23.09
C ARG A 321 -2.09 -66.50 -22.19
N ASP A 322 -2.10 -67.82 -22.26
CA ASP A 322 -3.12 -68.67 -21.65
C ASP A 322 -3.35 -68.37 -20.14
N CYS A 323 -4.61 -68.12 -19.80
CA CYS A 323 -5.25 -68.40 -18.50
C CYS A 323 -4.69 -67.80 -17.19
N VAL A 324 -4.28 -66.54 -17.14
CA VAL A 324 -4.30 -65.76 -15.87
C VAL A 324 -5.12 -64.49 -16.04
N SER A 325 -6.39 -64.58 -15.63
CA SER A 325 -7.26 -63.48 -15.18
C SER A 325 -6.75 -62.08 -15.56
N HIS A 326 -6.94 -61.67 -16.82
CA HIS A 326 -6.96 -60.25 -17.16
C HIS A 326 -8.26 -59.64 -16.65
N LYS A 327 -8.46 -59.66 -15.32
CA LYS A 327 -9.28 -58.65 -14.66
C LYS A 327 -8.72 -57.32 -15.19
N PRO A 328 -9.54 -56.42 -15.78
CA PRO A 328 -9.05 -55.08 -16.12
C PRO A 328 -8.31 -54.60 -14.89
N ALA A 329 -7.04 -54.20 -15.01
CA ALA A 329 -6.19 -53.88 -13.85
C ALA A 329 -7.05 -53.05 -12.90
N VAL A 330 -7.54 -53.65 -11.80
CA VAL A 330 -8.80 -53.20 -11.16
C VAL A 330 -8.66 -51.74 -10.72
N GLY A 331 -7.43 -51.34 -10.38
CA GLY A 331 -7.04 -49.95 -10.15
C GLY A 331 -7.31 -48.97 -11.30
N ARG A 332 -7.10 -49.33 -12.58
CA ARG A 332 -7.43 -48.45 -13.74
C ARG A 332 -8.93 -48.26 -13.91
N LEU A 333 -9.72 -49.33 -13.77
CA LEU A 333 -11.19 -49.26 -13.84
C LEU A 333 -11.74 -48.43 -12.67
N LEU A 334 -11.27 -48.69 -11.45
CA LEU A 334 -11.68 -47.95 -10.27
C LEU A 334 -11.29 -46.47 -10.37
N LYS A 335 -10.07 -46.15 -10.84
CA LYS A 335 -9.65 -44.76 -11.07
C LYS A 335 -10.59 -44.05 -12.05
N HIS A 336 -10.83 -44.64 -13.23
CA HIS A 336 -11.71 -44.04 -14.25
C HIS A 336 -13.15 -43.89 -13.74
N LEU A 337 -13.65 -44.90 -13.03
CA LEU A 337 -15.00 -44.86 -12.47
C LEU A 337 -15.15 -43.77 -11.39
N ARG A 338 -14.15 -43.58 -10.53
CA ARG A 338 -14.10 -42.50 -9.54
C ARG A 338 -14.07 -41.13 -10.18
N GLU A 339 -13.26 -40.95 -11.23
CA GLU A 339 -13.22 -39.71 -12.01
C GLU A 339 -14.60 -39.40 -12.60
N VAL A 340 -15.24 -40.38 -13.26
CA VAL A 340 -16.58 -40.22 -13.82
C VAL A 340 -17.62 -39.92 -12.72
N CYS A 341 -17.55 -40.60 -11.57
CA CYS A 341 -18.41 -40.31 -10.42
C CYS A 341 -18.21 -38.88 -9.93
N ALA A 342 -16.98 -38.40 -9.79
CA ALA A 342 -16.68 -37.05 -9.34
C ALA A 342 -17.17 -35.99 -10.35
N HIS A 343 -17.00 -36.21 -11.65
CA HIS A 343 -17.57 -35.35 -12.69
C HIS A 343 -19.10 -35.30 -12.62
N THR A 344 -19.75 -36.46 -12.48
CA THR A 344 -21.21 -36.56 -12.41
C THR A 344 -21.74 -35.94 -11.10
N ALA A 345 -20.99 -36.06 -10.00
CA ALA A 345 -21.32 -35.44 -8.72
C ALA A 345 -21.32 -33.91 -8.83
N LEU A 346 -20.32 -33.30 -9.48
CA LEU A 346 -20.30 -31.85 -9.70
C LEU A 346 -21.40 -31.40 -10.67
N GLU A 347 -21.70 -32.17 -11.71
CA GLU A 347 -22.87 -31.91 -12.58
C GLU A 347 -24.18 -31.93 -11.75
N ALA A 348 -24.32 -32.89 -10.84
CA ALA A 348 -25.48 -32.98 -9.95
C ALA A 348 -25.60 -31.76 -9.02
N VAL A 349 -24.49 -31.17 -8.56
CA VAL A 349 -24.49 -29.91 -7.79
C VAL A 349 -25.06 -28.76 -8.61
N SER A 350 -24.63 -28.60 -9.87
CA SER A 350 -25.16 -27.57 -10.77
C SER A 350 -26.67 -27.77 -11.01
N HIS A 351 -27.12 -29.00 -11.18
CA HIS A 351 -28.55 -29.33 -11.32
C HIS A 351 -29.36 -29.04 -10.05
N LEU A 352 -28.83 -29.36 -8.87
CA LEU A 352 -29.47 -29.05 -7.58
C LEU A 352 -29.60 -27.53 -7.37
N THR A 353 -28.53 -26.79 -7.67
CA THR A 353 -28.47 -25.33 -7.61
C THR A 353 -29.49 -24.70 -8.56
N TRP A 354 -29.58 -25.21 -9.79
CA TRP A 354 -30.55 -24.75 -10.78
C TRP A 354 -32.00 -25.00 -10.35
N ARG A 355 -32.33 -26.21 -9.89
CA ARG A 355 -33.68 -26.55 -9.42
C ARG A 355 -34.11 -25.66 -8.25
N GLU A 356 -33.21 -25.43 -7.31
CA GLU A 356 -33.50 -24.55 -6.18
C GLU A 356 -33.66 -23.09 -6.62
N SER A 357 -32.82 -22.63 -7.55
CA SER A 357 -32.94 -21.31 -8.15
C SER A 357 -34.29 -21.12 -8.85
N GLN A 358 -34.72 -22.06 -9.69
CA GLN A 358 -36.04 -22.01 -10.33
C GLN A 358 -37.19 -21.93 -9.31
N ARG A 359 -37.10 -22.69 -8.21
CA ARG A 359 -38.10 -22.68 -7.15
C ARG A 359 -38.18 -21.31 -6.46
N ILE A 360 -37.03 -20.71 -6.17
CA ILE A 360 -36.98 -19.37 -5.56
C ILE A 360 -37.49 -18.33 -6.54
N TRP A 361 -37.08 -18.41 -7.81
CA TRP A 361 -37.53 -17.52 -8.87
C TRP A 361 -39.05 -17.52 -8.98
N ALA A 362 -39.66 -18.69 -9.11
CA ALA A 362 -41.12 -18.83 -9.21
C ALA A 362 -41.83 -18.23 -7.99
N ARG A 363 -41.25 -18.35 -6.80
CA ARG A 363 -41.80 -17.75 -5.58
C ARG A 363 -41.66 -16.23 -5.54
N GLN A 364 -40.57 -15.69 -6.05
CA GLN A 364 -40.25 -14.26 -5.99
C GLN A 364 -40.90 -13.46 -7.12
N PHE A 365 -40.93 -14.03 -8.32
CA PHE A 365 -41.39 -13.35 -9.55
C PHE A 365 -42.71 -13.92 -10.10
N GLY A 366 -43.26 -15.00 -9.53
CA GLY A 366 -44.55 -15.56 -9.95
C GLY A 366 -44.58 -16.16 -11.37
N SER A 367 -43.41 -16.33 -12.01
CA SER A 367 -43.27 -16.80 -13.38
C SER A 367 -42.06 -17.73 -13.53
N THR A 368 -41.89 -18.35 -14.69
CA THR A 368 -40.62 -19.00 -15.05
C THR A 368 -39.57 -17.96 -15.44
N PRO A 369 -38.26 -18.21 -15.23
CA PRO A 369 -37.22 -17.31 -15.70
C PRO A 369 -37.32 -17.04 -17.21
N PRO A 370 -37.08 -15.80 -17.68
CA PRO A 370 -37.00 -15.48 -19.09
C PRO A 370 -36.02 -16.38 -19.85
N THR A 371 -36.38 -16.76 -21.08
CA THR A 371 -35.60 -17.71 -21.90
C THR A 371 -34.24 -17.18 -22.36
N PHE A 372 -34.06 -15.85 -22.37
CA PHE A 372 -32.79 -15.23 -22.70
C PHE A 372 -31.78 -15.29 -21.54
N LEU A 373 -32.21 -15.65 -20.32
CA LEU A 373 -31.33 -15.80 -19.18
C LEU A 373 -30.73 -17.20 -19.13
N THR A 374 -29.42 -17.26 -18.92
CA THR A 374 -28.70 -18.49 -18.61
C THR A 374 -29.02 -18.96 -17.19
N LYS A 375 -28.69 -20.22 -16.89
CA LYS A 375 -28.90 -20.80 -15.55
C LYS A 375 -28.12 -20.06 -14.46
N ASP A 376 -26.94 -19.57 -14.79
CA ASP A 376 -26.05 -18.88 -13.87
C ASP A 376 -26.53 -17.46 -13.60
N GLU A 377 -27.02 -16.75 -14.62
CA GLU A 377 -27.60 -15.40 -14.48
C GLU A 377 -28.86 -15.40 -13.61
N VAL A 378 -29.74 -16.38 -13.80
CA VAL A 378 -30.92 -16.57 -12.94
C VAL A 378 -30.48 -16.79 -11.49
N THR A 379 -29.47 -17.64 -11.28
CA THR A 379 -28.92 -17.90 -9.94
C THR A 379 -28.35 -16.62 -9.34
N ALA A 380 -27.58 -15.83 -10.10
CA ALA A 380 -27.00 -14.57 -9.65
C ALA A 380 -28.08 -13.55 -9.23
N ILE A 381 -29.14 -13.36 -10.03
CA ILE A 381 -30.25 -12.43 -9.71
C ILE A 381 -30.95 -12.83 -8.41
N ILE A 382 -31.24 -14.12 -8.22
CA ILE A 382 -31.90 -14.61 -6.99
C ILE A 382 -31.04 -14.32 -5.76
N VAL A 383 -29.74 -14.47 -5.92
CA VAL A 383 -28.79 -14.43 -4.82
C VAL A 383 -28.57 -13.00 -4.37
N TRP A 384 -28.34 -12.13 -5.35
CA TRP A 384 -28.28 -10.69 -5.15
C TRP A 384 -29.57 -10.16 -4.51
N SER A 385 -30.73 -10.44 -5.11
CA SER A 385 -32.01 -9.91 -4.61
C SER A 385 -32.40 -10.39 -3.21
N ARG A 386 -31.98 -11.60 -2.80
CA ARG A 386 -32.12 -12.08 -1.42
C ARG A 386 -31.09 -11.51 -0.46
N GLY A 387 -29.97 -11.02 -0.98
CA GLY A 387 -28.91 -10.36 -0.24
C GLY A 387 -29.19 -8.89 0.09
N LEU A 388 -30.10 -8.24 -0.65
CA LEU A 388 -30.52 -6.85 -0.43
C LEU A 388 -30.97 -6.60 1.01
N GLU A 389 -30.64 -5.44 1.56
CA GLU A 389 -31.10 -4.97 2.88
C GLU A 389 -32.59 -4.62 2.88
N GLU A 390 -33.18 -4.33 4.06
CA GLU A 390 -34.63 -4.14 4.20
C GLU A 390 -35.23 -3.07 3.29
N LYS A 391 -34.64 -1.87 3.25
CA LYS A 391 -35.14 -0.75 2.43
C LYS A 391 -35.00 -1.01 0.91
N PRO A 392 -33.83 -1.41 0.37
CA PRO A 392 -33.72 -1.80 -1.04
C PRO A 392 -34.62 -2.98 -1.42
N ARG A 393 -34.78 -3.97 -0.53
CA ARG A 393 -35.65 -5.13 -0.79
C ARG A 393 -37.11 -4.75 -0.97
N GLY A 394 -37.61 -3.76 -0.21
CA GLY A 394 -38.95 -3.22 -0.40
C GLY A 394 -39.14 -2.61 -1.80
N SER A 395 -38.17 -1.79 -2.23
CA SER A 395 -38.17 -1.16 -3.57
C SER A 395 -38.05 -2.19 -4.69
N PHE A 396 -37.26 -3.24 -4.49
CA PHE A 396 -37.17 -4.37 -5.40
C PHE A 396 -38.52 -5.08 -5.60
N TYR A 397 -39.27 -5.33 -4.51
CA TYR A 397 -40.59 -5.97 -4.63
C TYR A 397 -41.60 -5.08 -5.35
N GLU A 398 -41.62 -3.78 -5.03
CA GLU A 398 -42.46 -2.81 -5.73
C GLU A 398 -42.14 -2.77 -7.23
N LEU A 399 -40.86 -2.73 -7.60
CA LEU A 399 -40.41 -2.78 -8.99
C LEU A 399 -40.90 -4.05 -9.70
N VAL A 400 -40.71 -5.21 -9.07
CA VAL A 400 -41.13 -6.50 -9.64
C VAL A 400 -42.65 -6.56 -9.82
N ASP A 401 -43.42 -6.08 -8.86
CA ASP A 401 -44.88 -6.06 -8.95
C ASP A 401 -45.37 -5.04 -9.97
N GLY A 402 -44.73 -3.87 -10.05
CA GLY A 402 -44.98 -2.89 -11.10
C GLY A 402 -44.67 -3.45 -12.50
N TRP A 403 -43.56 -4.17 -12.66
CA TRP A 403 -43.21 -4.84 -13.92
C TRP A 403 -44.20 -5.93 -14.32
N LYS A 404 -44.70 -6.73 -13.37
CA LYS A 404 -45.77 -7.71 -13.63
C LYS A 404 -47.07 -7.05 -14.10
N GLN A 405 -47.43 -5.90 -13.51
CA GLN A 405 -48.70 -5.23 -13.78
C GLN A 405 -48.67 -4.38 -15.05
N HIS A 406 -47.55 -3.70 -15.31
CA HIS A 406 -47.43 -2.66 -16.32
C HIS A 406 -46.39 -2.96 -17.42
N GLY A 407 -45.68 -4.09 -17.34
CA GLY A 407 -44.70 -4.49 -18.35
C GLY A 407 -43.58 -3.47 -18.51
N ALA A 408 -43.32 -3.04 -19.74
CA ALA A 408 -42.24 -2.11 -20.08
C ALA A 408 -42.39 -0.72 -19.43
N ASP A 409 -43.61 -0.32 -19.09
CA ASP A 409 -43.92 1.02 -18.55
C ASP A 409 -43.84 1.11 -17.03
N TYR A 410 -43.41 0.05 -16.34
CA TYR A 410 -43.48 -0.06 -14.88
C TYR A 410 -42.89 1.13 -14.12
N ARG A 411 -41.80 1.72 -14.61
CA ARG A 411 -41.11 2.85 -13.97
C ARG A 411 -42.02 4.07 -13.82
N GLN A 412 -42.98 4.26 -14.71
CA GLN A 412 -43.95 5.37 -14.64
C GLN A 412 -44.92 5.22 -13.46
N HIS A 413 -45.08 4.00 -12.94
CA HIS A 413 -46.08 3.64 -11.94
C HIS A 413 -45.49 3.38 -10.55
N LEU A 414 -44.16 3.45 -10.40
CA LEU A 414 -43.51 3.28 -9.10
C LEU A 414 -43.71 4.52 -8.22
N SER A 415 -43.99 4.30 -6.94
CA SER A 415 -44.44 5.34 -6.00
C SER A 415 -43.49 6.53 -5.91
N ARG A 416 -42.17 6.28 -5.92
CA ARG A 416 -41.13 7.32 -5.82
C ARG A 416 -40.89 8.08 -7.12
N ASN A 417 -41.32 7.52 -8.26
CA ASN A 417 -41.11 8.17 -9.56
C ASN A 417 -42.22 9.17 -9.91
N ASN A 418 -43.39 9.09 -9.27
CA ASN A 418 -44.57 9.90 -9.62
C ASN A 418 -44.31 11.42 -9.66
N GLY A 419 -43.55 11.95 -8.69
CA GLY A 419 -43.21 13.38 -8.64
C GLY A 419 -42.37 13.81 -9.83
N TRP A 420 -41.27 13.08 -10.07
CA TRP A 420 -40.37 13.36 -11.18
C TRP A 420 -41.04 13.16 -12.54
N VAL A 421 -41.81 12.08 -12.74
CA VAL A 421 -42.52 11.82 -14.01
C VAL A 421 -43.49 12.96 -14.33
N LYS A 422 -44.21 13.47 -13.32
CA LYS A 422 -45.12 14.60 -13.50
C LYS A 422 -44.37 15.86 -13.94
N GLU A 423 -43.27 16.19 -13.27
CA GLU A 423 -42.48 17.38 -13.62
C GLU A 423 -41.77 17.24 -14.98
N ALA A 424 -41.20 16.07 -15.26
CA ALA A 424 -40.52 15.78 -16.51
C ALA A 424 -41.47 15.82 -17.72
N SER A 425 -42.74 15.44 -17.53
CA SER A 425 -43.77 15.50 -18.58
C SER A 425 -43.99 16.92 -19.13
N ASP A 426 -43.70 17.96 -18.35
CA ASP A 426 -43.84 19.36 -18.76
C ASP A 426 -42.58 19.92 -19.45
N ARG A 427 -41.45 19.21 -19.37
CA ARG A 427 -40.13 19.72 -19.82
C ARG A 427 -39.49 18.91 -20.94
N ILE A 428 -39.76 17.61 -21.01
CA ILE A 428 -39.21 16.70 -22.01
C ILE A 428 -40.33 15.89 -22.64
N ASN A 429 -40.10 15.33 -23.83
CA ASN A 429 -40.99 14.34 -24.41
C ASN A 429 -40.86 13.02 -23.64
N ILE A 430 -41.60 12.93 -22.54
CA ILE A 430 -41.54 11.81 -21.58
C ILE A 430 -41.94 10.47 -22.22
N LYS A 431 -42.80 10.49 -23.25
CA LYS A 431 -43.17 9.28 -23.99
C LYS A 431 -41.98 8.73 -24.78
N ALA A 432 -41.24 9.60 -25.46
CA ALA A 432 -40.01 9.22 -26.14
C ALA A 432 -38.95 8.71 -25.15
N TRP A 433 -38.90 9.26 -23.93
CA TRP A 433 -37.96 8.81 -22.89
C TRP A 433 -38.22 7.37 -22.44
N PHE A 434 -39.48 7.01 -22.18
CA PHE A 434 -39.83 5.65 -21.76
C PHE A 434 -39.94 4.65 -22.91
N CYS A 435 -40.25 5.11 -24.12
CA CYS A 435 -40.44 4.27 -25.30
C CYS A 435 -39.70 4.82 -26.53
N PRO A 436 -38.35 4.86 -26.53
CA PRO A 436 -37.58 5.31 -27.67
C PRO A 436 -37.60 4.27 -28.81
N GLU A 437 -37.44 4.76 -30.03
CA GLU A 437 -37.32 3.90 -31.20
C GLU A 437 -36.05 3.05 -31.13
N THR A 438 -36.12 1.82 -31.63
CA THR A 438 -34.96 0.94 -31.71
C THR A 438 -34.23 1.15 -33.03
N CYS A 439 -32.90 1.14 -33.00
CA CYS A 439 -32.06 1.29 -34.20
C CYS A 439 -31.47 -0.08 -34.61
N GLU A 440 -31.53 -0.43 -35.88
CA GLU A 440 -30.85 -1.61 -36.44
C GLU A 440 -29.70 -1.16 -37.32
N VAL A 441 -28.49 -1.65 -37.06
CA VAL A 441 -27.25 -1.25 -37.75
C VAL A 441 -26.44 -2.49 -38.08
N ASP A 442 -25.78 -2.51 -39.24
CA ASP A 442 -24.79 -3.53 -39.59
C ASP A 442 -23.38 -2.95 -39.39
N ILE A 443 -22.54 -3.64 -38.59
CA ILE A 443 -21.16 -3.24 -38.32
C ILE A 443 -20.21 -4.31 -38.83
N ASP A 444 -19.63 -4.07 -40.01
CA ASP A 444 -18.72 -5.00 -40.68
C ASP A 444 -19.33 -6.41 -40.83
N GLY A 445 -20.60 -6.53 -41.24
CA GLY A 445 -21.34 -7.77 -41.42
C GLY A 445 -21.90 -8.38 -40.12
N LEU A 446 -21.87 -7.62 -39.02
CA LEU A 446 -22.50 -8.00 -37.75
C LEU A 446 -23.79 -7.19 -37.57
N PRO A 447 -24.98 -7.78 -37.79
CA PRO A 447 -26.24 -7.10 -37.55
C PRO A 447 -26.46 -6.92 -36.04
N ILE A 448 -26.66 -5.67 -35.63
CA ILE A 448 -26.90 -5.30 -34.24
C ILE A 448 -28.19 -4.48 -34.12
N LYS A 449 -28.90 -4.69 -33.01
CA LYS A 449 -30.05 -3.88 -32.61
C LYS A 449 -29.72 -3.09 -31.36
N ILE A 450 -29.85 -1.77 -31.42
CA ILE A 450 -29.64 -0.84 -30.31
C ILE A 450 -31.00 -0.41 -29.76
N CYS A 451 -31.21 -0.56 -28.45
CA CYS A 451 -32.44 -0.17 -27.78
C CYS A 451 -32.23 0.21 -26.32
N VAL A 452 -33.14 1.02 -25.76
CA VAL A 452 -33.26 1.20 -24.31
C VAL A 452 -33.93 -0.02 -23.70
N SER A 453 -33.36 -0.55 -22.62
CA SER A 453 -33.90 -1.72 -21.94
C SER A 453 -35.13 -1.37 -21.11
N SER A 454 -36.23 -2.06 -21.40
CA SER A 454 -37.44 -2.07 -20.57
C SER A 454 -37.55 -3.31 -19.67
N ASP A 455 -36.63 -4.28 -19.81
CA ASP A 455 -36.60 -5.49 -19.01
C ASP A 455 -35.67 -5.31 -17.79
N PRO A 456 -36.20 -5.32 -16.55
CA PRO A 456 -35.40 -5.13 -15.35
C PRO A 456 -34.33 -6.21 -15.16
N PHE A 457 -34.54 -7.44 -15.65
CA PHE A 457 -33.56 -8.52 -15.49
C PHE A 457 -32.30 -8.28 -16.33
N ARG A 458 -32.42 -7.65 -17.51
CA ARG A 458 -31.25 -7.22 -18.30
C ARG A 458 -30.51 -6.09 -17.60
N ILE A 459 -31.22 -5.20 -16.93
CA ILE A 459 -30.62 -4.09 -16.19
C ILE A 459 -29.91 -4.60 -14.92
N PHE A 460 -30.48 -5.57 -14.20
CA PHE A 460 -29.79 -6.20 -13.07
C PHE A 460 -28.46 -6.85 -13.48
N LEU A 461 -28.39 -7.37 -14.71
CA LEU A 461 -27.17 -7.99 -15.27
C LEU A 461 -26.26 -7.00 -16.01
N MET A 462 -26.56 -5.70 -15.99
CA MET A 462 -25.81 -4.70 -16.76
C MET A 462 -24.32 -4.69 -16.43
N GLY A 463 -23.95 -5.02 -15.19
CA GLY A 463 -22.55 -5.18 -14.82
C GLY A 463 -21.97 -6.54 -15.20
N SER A 464 -22.75 -7.61 -14.96
CA SER A 464 -22.37 -9.01 -15.17
C SER A 464 -22.05 -9.34 -16.62
N TYR A 465 -22.72 -8.71 -17.60
CA TYR A 465 -22.40 -8.89 -19.02
C TYR A 465 -20.97 -8.44 -19.40
N PHE A 466 -20.35 -7.58 -18.60
CA PHE A 466 -19.07 -6.93 -18.93
C PHE A 466 -18.03 -7.00 -17.80
N GLY A 467 -18.29 -7.78 -16.74
CA GLY A 467 -17.34 -7.95 -15.62
C GLY A 467 -17.02 -6.66 -14.85
N THR A 468 -17.95 -5.71 -14.77
CA THR A 468 -17.71 -4.40 -14.12
C THR A 468 -17.96 -4.43 -12.61
N CYS A 469 -17.65 -3.34 -11.88
CA CYS A 469 -17.98 -3.21 -10.46
C CYS A 469 -19.49 -3.33 -10.14
N LEU A 470 -20.36 -3.17 -11.15
CA LEU A 470 -21.82 -3.35 -11.07
C LEU A 470 -22.27 -4.81 -11.23
N SER A 471 -21.36 -5.76 -11.47
CA SER A 471 -21.73 -7.18 -11.56
C SER A 471 -22.34 -7.63 -10.23
N LEU A 472 -23.30 -8.56 -10.29
CA LEU A 472 -24.06 -9.01 -9.11
C LEU A 472 -23.20 -9.70 -8.03
N ASP A 473 -21.94 -10.01 -8.33
CA ASP A 473 -20.93 -10.59 -7.46
C ASP A 473 -19.86 -9.57 -7.00
N LYS A 474 -20.01 -8.28 -7.33
CA LYS A 474 -19.07 -7.19 -7.01
C LYS A 474 -19.67 -6.16 -6.04
N PHE A 475 -18.84 -5.22 -5.56
CA PHE A 475 -19.15 -4.33 -4.44
C PHE A 475 -20.22 -3.27 -4.73
N ASN A 476 -20.41 -2.84 -5.99
CA ASN A 476 -21.44 -1.86 -6.38
C ASN A 476 -22.71 -2.50 -6.96
N CYS A 477 -22.93 -3.80 -6.73
CA CYS A 477 -24.06 -4.54 -7.31
C CYS A 477 -25.42 -3.90 -7.03
N ASP A 478 -25.64 -3.28 -5.86
CA ASP A 478 -26.94 -2.72 -5.50
C ASP A 478 -27.34 -1.49 -6.34
N SER A 479 -26.38 -0.84 -7.01
CA SER A 479 -26.64 0.27 -7.94
C SER A 479 -27.50 -0.15 -9.15
N VAL A 480 -27.48 -1.44 -9.52
CA VAL A 480 -28.34 -1.95 -10.61
C VAL A 480 -29.82 -1.86 -10.26
N LEU A 481 -30.19 -1.85 -8.97
CA LEU A 481 -31.57 -1.65 -8.55
C LEU A 481 -31.99 -0.20 -8.79
N ALA A 482 -31.15 0.79 -8.44
CA ALA A 482 -31.43 2.19 -8.72
C ALA A 482 -31.53 2.45 -10.24
N ASN A 483 -30.63 1.86 -11.04
CA ASN A 483 -30.68 1.96 -12.51
C ASN A 483 -31.93 1.31 -13.12
N ALA A 484 -32.51 0.31 -12.45
CA ALA A 484 -33.76 -0.32 -12.86
C ALA A 484 -34.99 0.46 -12.36
N TYR A 485 -34.94 1.00 -11.15
CA TYR A 485 -36.07 1.61 -10.45
C TYR A 485 -36.30 3.07 -10.86
N ASP A 486 -35.26 3.90 -10.84
CA ASP A 486 -35.41 5.36 -10.98
C ASP A 486 -35.82 5.75 -12.41
N ALA A 487 -36.90 6.51 -12.50
CA ALA A 487 -37.45 6.94 -13.79
C ALA A 487 -36.51 7.85 -14.60
N ASN A 488 -35.57 8.54 -13.95
CA ASN A 488 -34.60 9.43 -14.61
C ASN A 488 -33.34 8.71 -15.12
N LYS A 489 -33.28 7.38 -15.07
CA LYS A 489 -32.14 6.57 -15.53
C LYS A 489 -32.58 5.58 -16.60
N ALA A 490 -31.77 5.36 -17.63
CA ALA A 490 -32.04 4.39 -18.69
C ALA A 490 -30.75 3.67 -19.13
N VAL A 491 -30.86 2.39 -19.48
CA VAL A 491 -29.73 1.59 -19.96
C VAL A 491 -29.96 1.24 -21.42
N VAL A 492 -29.07 1.72 -22.29
CA VAL A 492 -29.02 1.38 -23.71
C VAL A 492 -28.21 0.10 -23.87
N PHE A 493 -28.74 -0.88 -24.60
CA PHE A 493 -28.01 -2.09 -25.00
C PHE A 493 -27.90 -2.16 -26.52
N ALA A 494 -26.78 -2.73 -27.00
CA ALA A 494 -26.69 -3.30 -28.34
C ALA A 494 -26.77 -4.82 -28.21
N VAL A 495 -27.67 -5.45 -28.96
CA VAL A 495 -27.88 -6.91 -28.98
C VAL A 495 -27.68 -7.48 -30.37
N ASP A 496 -27.20 -8.71 -30.44
CA ASP A 496 -27.05 -9.45 -31.70
C ASP A 496 -28.38 -10.10 -32.16
N ALA A 497 -28.35 -10.80 -33.30
CA ALA A 497 -29.50 -11.54 -33.83
C ALA A 497 -30.01 -12.67 -32.92
N ASN A 498 -29.19 -13.17 -31.98
CA ASN A 498 -29.56 -14.18 -31.00
C ASN A 498 -30.09 -13.57 -29.68
N GLY A 499 -30.11 -12.23 -29.56
CA GLY A 499 -30.50 -11.52 -28.35
C GLY A 499 -29.42 -11.45 -27.27
N GLN A 500 -28.18 -11.80 -27.60
CA GLN A 500 -27.00 -11.66 -26.75
C GLN A 500 -26.59 -10.18 -26.66
N VAL A 501 -26.28 -9.72 -25.46
CA VAL A 501 -25.83 -8.34 -25.23
C VAL A 501 -24.37 -8.19 -25.67
N LEU A 502 -24.14 -7.33 -26.65
CA LEU A 502 -22.82 -7.01 -27.18
C LEU A 502 -22.21 -5.77 -26.53
N ALA A 503 -23.04 -4.80 -26.14
CA ALA A 503 -22.59 -3.56 -25.52
C ALA A 503 -23.69 -2.88 -24.68
N ARG A 504 -23.29 -2.02 -23.73
CA ARG A 504 -24.20 -1.18 -22.95
C ARG A 504 -23.72 0.25 -22.79
N LYS A 505 -24.65 1.17 -22.51
CA LYS A 505 -24.39 2.51 -22.00
C LYS A 505 -25.49 2.93 -21.02
N LEU A 506 -25.12 3.41 -19.83
CA LEU A 506 -26.06 4.06 -18.92
C LEU A 506 -26.22 5.52 -19.37
N VAL A 507 -27.46 6.01 -19.36
CA VAL A 507 -27.80 7.42 -19.61
C VAL A 507 -28.79 7.89 -18.56
N CYS A 508 -28.68 9.15 -18.15
CA CYS A 508 -29.54 9.72 -17.13
C CYS A 508 -30.01 11.13 -17.52
N VAL A 509 -31.07 11.59 -16.87
CA VAL A 509 -31.54 12.96 -16.94
C VAL A 509 -31.04 13.70 -15.70
N ASN A 510 -30.23 14.75 -15.90
CA ASN A 510 -29.76 15.58 -14.80
C ASN A 510 -30.83 16.58 -14.34
N SER A 511 -30.57 17.32 -13.26
CA SER A 511 -31.51 18.33 -12.71
C SER A 511 -31.87 19.46 -13.69
N ASP A 512 -31.03 19.71 -14.69
CA ASP A 512 -31.26 20.72 -15.74
C ASP A 512 -32.04 20.14 -16.93
N TYR A 513 -32.53 18.90 -16.83
CA TYR A 513 -33.22 18.18 -17.91
C TYR A 513 -32.36 18.00 -19.17
N LYS A 514 -31.05 17.82 -18.97
CA LYS A 514 -30.10 17.40 -20.02
C LYS A 514 -29.85 15.90 -19.93
N LEU A 515 -29.61 15.28 -21.08
CA LEU A 515 -29.23 13.86 -21.16
C LEU A 515 -27.72 13.74 -20.94
N ILE A 516 -27.33 13.13 -19.83
CA ILE A 516 -25.94 12.81 -19.50
C ILE A 516 -25.66 11.33 -19.77
N GLY A 517 -24.46 11.01 -20.24
CA GLY A 517 -24.08 9.66 -20.62
C GLY A 517 -22.89 9.14 -19.83
N TYR A 518 -22.84 7.82 -19.66
CA TYR A 518 -21.74 7.12 -19.01
C TYR A 518 -20.91 6.32 -20.01
N ARG A 519 -19.90 5.61 -19.51
CA ARG A 519 -19.00 4.79 -20.33
C ARG A 519 -19.77 3.74 -21.13
N VAL A 520 -19.38 3.56 -22.40
CA VAL A 520 -19.82 2.42 -23.21
C VAL A 520 -18.97 1.21 -22.85
N TYR A 521 -19.62 0.11 -22.47
CA TYR A 521 -18.97 -1.17 -22.25
C TYR A 521 -19.31 -2.11 -23.41
N ILE A 522 -18.32 -2.82 -23.92
CA ILE A 522 -18.46 -3.73 -25.06
C ILE A 522 -17.89 -5.09 -24.66
N SER A 523 -18.59 -6.16 -25.04
CA SER A 523 -18.27 -7.54 -24.71
C SER A 523 -16.87 -7.92 -25.21
N ASP A 524 -16.18 -8.76 -24.43
CA ASP A 524 -14.87 -9.31 -24.79
C ASP A 524 -14.93 -10.56 -25.68
N ASN A 525 -16.06 -10.81 -26.33
CA ASN A 525 -16.22 -11.91 -27.27
C ASN A 525 -15.13 -11.84 -28.38
N THR A 526 -14.45 -12.97 -28.61
CA THR A 526 -13.38 -13.14 -29.60
C THR A 526 -13.81 -12.80 -31.02
N ASP A 527 -15.10 -12.85 -31.31
CA ASP A 527 -15.68 -12.53 -32.62
C ASP A 527 -15.82 -11.01 -32.88
N ILE A 528 -15.61 -10.17 -31.85
CA ILE A 528 -15.65 -8.71 -31.94
C ILE A 528 -14.23 -8.15 -32.11
N THR A 529 -13.86 -7.93 -33.38
CA THR A 529 -12.59 -7.29 -33.75
C THR A 529 -12.50 -5.86 -33.22
N SER A 530 -11.28 -5.31 -33.15
CA SER A 530 -11.05 -3.91 -32.73
C SER A 530 -11.83 -2.89 -33.58
N SER A 531 -11.97 -3.17 -34.89
CA SER A 531 -12.81 -2.36 -35.81
C SER A 531 -14.27 -2.36 -35.36
N ARG A 532 -14.84 -3.55 -35.14
CA ARG A 532 -16.23 -3.71 -34.71
C ARG A 532 -16.49 -3.07 -33.35
N ARG A 533 -15.55 -3.16 -32.39
CA ARG A 533 -15.70 -2.45 -31.10
C ARG A 533 -15.83 -0.94 -31.29
N LYS A 534 -15.00 -0.35 -32.13
CA LYS A 534 -15.07 1.08 -32.44
C LYS A 534 -16.41 1.44 -33.09
N GLY A 535 -16.83 0.66 -34.08
CA GLY A 535 -18.13 0.83 -34.73
C GLY A 535 -19.31 0.74 -33.75
N ILE A 536 -19.32 -0.27 -32.86
CA ILE A 536 -20.38 -0.45 -31.87
C ILE A 536 -20.44 0.73 -30.90
N ALA A 537 -19.29 1.20 -30.41
CA ALA A 537 -19.24 2.38 -29.55
C ALA A 537 -19.79 3.64 -30.25
N GLN A 538 -19.43 3.83 -31.51
CA GLN A 538 -19.91 4.95 -32.33
C GLN A 538 -21.42 4.89 -32.55
N ALA A 539 -21.95 3.71 -32.92
CA ALA A 539 -23.38 3.51 -33.14
C ALA A 539 -24.21 3.76 -31.86
N ILE A 540 -23.72 3.32 -30.69
CA ILE A 540 -24.40 3.59 -29.41
C ILE A 540 -24.39 5.07 -29.05
N ASN A 541 -23.27 5.77 -29.26
CA ASN A 541 -23.21 7.20 -28.98
C ASN A 541 -24.11 8.00 -29.95
N ALA A 542 -24.14 7.64 -31.23
CA ALA A 542 -25.06 8.22 -32.21
C ALA A 542 -26.51 8.01 -31.79
N PHE A 543 -26.88 6.77 -31.44
CA PHE A 543 -28.20 6.44 -30.91
C PHE A 543 -28.58 7.29 -29.69
N VAL A 544 -27.64 7.53 -28.77
CA VAL A 544 -27.92 8.34 -27.58
C VAL A 544 -28.09 9.83 -27.90
N ILE A 545 -27.39 10.34 -28.89
CA ILE A 545 -27.58 11.72 -29.37
C ILE A 545 -28.98 11.84 -30.01
N ASP A 546 -29.34 10.92 -30.89
CA ASP A 546 -30.67 10.87 -31.50
C ASP A 546 -31.77 10.73 -30.42
N PHE A 547 -31.51 9.92 -29.39
CA PHE A 547 -32.41 9.75 -28.25
C PHE A 547 -32.59 11.05 -27.45
N ALA A 548 -31.52 11.84 -27.25
CA ALA A 548 -31.62 13.17 -26.64
C ALA A 548 -32.51 14.10 -27.48
N GLU A 549 -32.33 14.10 -28.81
CA GLU A 549 -33.14 14.92 -29.72
C GLU A 549 -34.62 14.51 -29.71
N GLN A 550 -34.92 13.21 -29.78
CA GLN A 550 -36.30 12.68 -29.74
C GLN A 550 -37.03 13.04 -28.44
N THR A 551 -36.29 13.13 -27.34
CA THR A 551 -36.81 13.50 -26.03
C THR A 551 -36.89 15.01 -25.81
N GLY A 552 -36.39 15.82 -26.76
CA GLY A 552 -36.32 17.27 -26.63
C GLY A 552 -35.25 17.74 -25.63
N MET A 553 -34.30 16.88 -25.26
CA MET A 553 -33.22 17.16 -24.33
C MET A 553 -31.94 17.59 -25.07
N GLN A 554 -31.14 18.43 -24.42
CA GLN A 554 -29.78 18.70 -24.87
C GLN A 554 -28.81 17.67 -24.26
N PRO A 555 -27.79 17.20 -24.99
CA PRO A 555 -26.69 16.44 -24.41
C PRO A 555 -25.96 17.25 -23.33
N GLY A 556 -25.69 16.62 -22.17
CA GLY A 556 -24.93 17.18 -21.07
C GLY A 556 -23.55 16.52 -20.95
N ASP A 557 -22.53 17.33 -20.67
CA ASP A 557 -21.16 16.87 -20.45
C ASP A 557 -20.82 16.69 -18.96
N ASP A 558 -21.69 17.16 -18.07
CA ASP A 558 -21.54 17.16 -16.62
C ASP A 558 -22.90 17.19 -15.88
N GLY A 559 -22.84 17.02 -14.57
CA GLY A 559 -24.00 16.97 -13.67
C GLY A 559 -24.29 15.56 -13.16
N VAL A 560 -25.25 15.48 -12.25
CA VAL A 560 -25.73 14.22 -11.65
C VAL A 560 -27.24 14.13 -11.79
N PRO A 561 -27.83 12.94 -11.94
CA PRO A 561 -29.26 12.78 -11.86
C PRO A 561 -29.77 13.07 -10.46
N GLU A 562 -30.99 13.62 -10.37
CA GLU A 562 -31.69 13.76 -9.09
C GLU A 562 -31.91 12.38 -8.44
N GLU A 563 -31.79 12.31 -7.11
CA GLU A 563 -32.04 11.10 -6.34
C GLU A 563 -33.55 10.90 -6.12
N LEU A 564 -34.15 9.89 -6.74
CA LEU A 564 -35.61 9.66 -6.67
C LEU A 564 -36.00 8.68 -5.56
N SER A 565 -35.36 7.51 -5.53
CA SER A 565 -35.76 6.39 -4.66
C SER A 565 -35.04 6.35 -3.31
N GLY A 566 -33.93 7.07 -3.16
CA GLY A 566 -33.08 6.94 -1.98
C GLY A 566 -32.31 5.62 -1.91
N LEU A 567 -32.17 4.93 -3.05
CA LEU A 567 -31.42 3.69 -3.20
C LEU A 567 -29.93 4.00 -3.42
N PHE A 568 -29.06 3.08 -2.98
CA PHE A 568 -27.64 3.19 -3.30
C PHE A 568 -27.46 3.22 -4.82
N TRP A 569 -26.77 4.24 -5.31
CA TRP A 569 -26.42 4.41 -6.70
C TRP A 569 -24.97 4.85 -6.80
N TYR A 570 -24.23 4.16 -7.67
CA TYR A 570 -22.81 4.40 -7.90
C TYR A 570 -22.63 5.20 -9.19
N ASP A 571 -21.99 6.36 -9.07
CA ASP A 571 -21.63 7.23 -10.18
C ASP A 571 -20.24 6.83 -10.70
N ASP A 572 -20.20 6.25 -11.91
CA ASP A 572 -18.95 5.88 -12.59
C ASP A 572 -18.34 7.03 -13.41
N GLY A 573 -18.84 8.26 -13.20
CA GLY A 573 -18.40 9.48 -13.83
C GLY A 573 -19.02 9.70 -15.20
N VAL A 574 -19.69 10.84 -15.39
CA VAL A 574 -20.24 11.25 -16.69
C VAL A 574 -19.13 11.28 -17.74
N GLN A 575 -19.36 10.60 -18.86
CA GLN A 575 -18.52 10.68 -20.04
C GLN A 575 -19.19 11.56 -21.09
N LYS A 576 -18.43 12.54 -21.58
CA LYS A 576 -18.83 13.38 -22.72
C LYS A 576 -19.45 12.53 -23.81
N LEU A 577 -20.67 12.87 -24.21
CA LEU A 577 -21.35 12.28 -25.36
C LEU A 577 -20.63 12.77 -26.62
N LYS A 578 -19.50 12.15 -26.96
CA LYS A 578 -18.70 12.57 -28.11
C LYS A 578 -19.42 12.23 -29.41
N PRO A 579 -19.56 13.19 -30.36
CA PRO A 579 -19.81 12.86 -31.76
C PRO A 579 -18.64 12.03 -32.31
N GLY A 580 -18.89 11.17 -33.30
CA GLY A 580 -17.97 10.14 -33.80
C GLY A 580 -16.57 10.64 -34.20
N GLU A 581 -15.55 9.79 -33.98
CA GLU A 581 -14.09 10.00 -34.16
C GLU A 581 -13.54 11.30 -33.56
N ARG A 582 -12.52 11.20 -32.69
CA ARG A 582 -11.81 12.41 -32.23
C ARG A 582 -11.05 12.97 -33.43
N ILE A 583 -11.67 13.85 -34.18
CA ILE A 583 -11.00 14.69 -35.17
C ILE A 583 -10.31 15.79 -34.39
N LEU A 584 -9.06 16.09 -34.73
CA LEU A 584 -8.35 17.25 -34.20
C LEU A 584 -9.20 18.50 -34.47
N HIS A 585 -9.38 19.38 -33.47
CA HIS A 585 -10.20 20.57 -33.66
C HIS A 585 -9.73 21.34 -34.91
N PRO A 586 -10.61 21.83 -35.81
CA PRO A 586 -10.21 22.41 -37.09
C PRO A 586 -9.13 23.50 -36.97
N VAL A 587 -9.24 24.34 -35.94
CA VAL A 587 -8.25 25.38 -35.61
C VAL A 587 -6.87 24.78 -35.31
N LEU A 588 -6.81 23.68 -34.56
CA LEU A 588 -5.54 23.01 -34.25
C LEU A 588 -5.00 22.23 -35.45
N GLN A 589 -5.88 21.74 -36.33
CA GLN A 589 -5.48 21.08 -37.58
C GLN A 589 -4.75 22.06 -38.52
N GLU A 590 -5.28 23.27 -38.72
CA GLU A 590 -4.61 24.31 -39.51
C GLU A 590 -3.24 24.67 -38.92
N VAL A 591 -3.15 24.76 -37.60
CA VAL A 591 -1.89 25.07 -36.89
C VAL A 591 -0.87 23.95 -37.07
N ILE A 592 -1.27 22.68 -37.00
CA ILE A 592 -0.38 21.55 -37.27
C ILE A 592 0.14 21.60 -38.70
N GLN A 593 -0.71 21.90 -39.68
CA GLN A 593 -0.28 22.01 -41.07
C GLN A 593 0.73 23.15 -41.27
N GLY A 594 0.53 24.29 -40.59
CA GLY A 594 1.47 25.41 -40.61
C GLY A 594 2.79 25.16 -39.87
N ARG A 595 2.81 24.28 -38.86
CA ARG A 595 3.97 24.04 -37.97
C ARG A 595 4.52 22.61 -37.99
N GLN A 596 4.13 21.80 -38.98
CA GLN A 596 4.43 20.38 -39.05
C GLN A 596 5.92 20.06 -38.86
N GLN A 597 6.81 20.80 -39.53
CA GLN A 597 8.25 20.56 -39.44
C GLN A 597 8.81 20.82 -38.03
N GLN A 598 8.27 21.79 -37.30
CA GLN A 598 8.69 22.09 -35.93
C GLN A 598 8.26 20.96 -34.98
N CYS A 599 7.04 20.45 -35.14
CA CYS A 599 6.56 19.29 -34.39
C CYS A 599 7.41 18.04 -34.69
N VAL A 600 7.75 17.79 -35.95
CA VAL A 600 8.62 16.67 -36.36
C VAL A 600 10.01 16.81 -35.76
N ASN A 601 10.61 18.00 -35.78
CA ASN A 601 11.91 18.26 -35.18
C ASN A 601 11.89 17.99 -33.67
N LEU A 602 10.87 18.50 -32.97
CA LEU A 602 10.68 18.25 -31.54
C LEU A 602 10.57 16.75 -31.23
N LEU A 603 9.72 16.01 -31.96
CA LEU A 603 9.58 14.56 -31.76
C LEU A 603 10.86 13.79 -32.13
N THR A 604 11.62 14.26 -33.11
CA THR A 604 12.91 13.66 -33.51
C THR A 604 13.98 13.86 -32.45
N GLU A 605 14.08 15.06 -31.87
CA GLU A 605 14.97 15.35 -30.74
C GLU A 605 14.65 14.48 -29.51
N LEU A 606 13.36 14.15 -29.33
CA LEU A 606 12.88 13.23 -28.30
C LEU A 606 13.08 11.75 -28.67
N GLY A 607 13.44 11.44 -29.92
CA GLY A 607 13.66 10.06 -30.39
C GLY A 607 12.39 9.27 -30.73
N ILE A 608 11.28 9.96 -31.03
CA ILE A 608 9.92 9.38 -31.19
C ILE A 608 9.53 9.20 -32.67
N TRP A 609 10.37 9.61 -33.62
CA TRP A 609 10.02 9.65 -35.05
C TRP A 609 10.58 8.47 -35.87
N PRO A 610 9.80 7.84 -36.80
CA PRO A 610 8.42 8.19 -37.20
C PRO A 610 7.36 7.70 -36.21
N PRO A 611 6.21 8.41 -36.05
CA PRO A 611 5.20 8.11 -35.05
C PRO A 611 4.58 6.77 -35.38
N ILE A 612 4.67 5.84 -34.44
CA ILE A 612 4.17 4.50 -34.61
C ILE A 612 2.77 4.46 -33.99
N ASP A 613 1.77 4.12 -34.80
CA ASP A 613 0.42 3.90 -34.29
C ASP A 613 0.37 2.67 -33.36
N SER A 614 -0.78 2.40 -32.72
CA SER A 614 -0.95 1.24 -31.83
C SER A 614 -0.72 -0.12 -32.50
N THR A 615 -0.52 -0.16 -33.83
CA THR A 615 -0.31 -1.36 -34.64
C THR A 615 1.12 -1.53 -35.15
N GLY A 616 2.04 -0.63 -34.76
CA GLY A 616 3.43 -0.74 -35.20
C GLY A 616 3.72 -0.08 -36.56
N LYS A 617 2.79 0.70 -37.13
CA LYS A 617 2.95 1.33 -38.45
C LYS A 617 3.19 2.84 -38.36
N SER A 618 4.00 3.38 -39.27
CA SER A 618 4.24 4.81 -39.38
C SER A 618 2.95 5.56 -39.74
N SER A 619 2.56 6.55 -38.93
CA SER A 619 1.33 7.34 -39.08
C SER A 619 1.64 8.85 -39.16
N CYS A 620 0.70 9.63 -39.70
CA CYS A 620 0.80 11.10 -39.75
C CYS A 620 0.31 11.70 -38.41
N LEU A 621 0.92 12.79 -37.94
CA LEU A 621 0.54 13.47 -36.70
C LEU A 621 -0.96 13.84 -36.66
N GLU A 622 -1.53 14.23 -37.80
CA GLU A 622 -2.95 14.59 -37.95
C GLU A 622 -3.90 13.41 -37.68
N SER A 623 -3.42 12.18 -37.88
CA SER A 623 -4.17 10.95 -37.58
C SER A 623 -4.06 10.50 -36.11
N MET A 624 -3.28 11.22 -35.30
CA MET A 624 -3.07 10.97 -33.87
C MET A 624 -3.38 12.23 -33.04
N PRO A 625 -4.67 12.61 -32.87
CA PRO A 625 -5.08 13.84 -32.18
C PRO A 625 -4.47 14.04 -30.79
N GLU A 626 -4.27 12.96 -30.02
CA GLU A 626 -3.65 12.99 -28.69
C GLU A 626 -2.17 13.42 -28.77
N LEU A 627 -1.39 12.77 -29.64
CA LEU A 627 0.00 13.14 -29.89
C LEU A 627 0.13 14.56 -30.49
N ALA A 628 -0.79 14.90 -31.39
CA ALA A 628 -0.87 16.20 -32.06
C ALA A 628 -1.09 17.37 -31.09
N GLU A 629 -2.13 17.29 -30.25
CA GLU A 629 -2.46 18.34 -29.27
C GLU A 629 -1.34 18.50 -28.23
N GLU A 630 -0.80 17.39 -27.70
CA GLU A 630 0.33 17.42 -26.77
C GLU A 630 1.58 18.02 -27.41
N CYS A 631 1.90 17.64 -28.64
CA CYS A 631 3.08 18.13 -29.35
C CYS A 631 2.98 19.63 -29.59
N LEU A 632 1.80 20.15 -29.97
CA LEU A 632 1.57 21.59 -30.10
C LEU A 632 1.69 22.32 -28.75
N ALA A 633 1.12 21.78 -27.68
CA ALA A 633 1.25 22.37 -26.35
C ALA A 633 2.71 22.43 -25.90
N VAL A 634 3.46 21.34 -26.07
CA VAL A 634 4.89 21.27 -25.75
C VAL A 634 5.68 22.23 -26.63
N LEU A 635 5.39 22.28 -27.93
CA LEU A 635 6.03 23.18 -28.87
C LEU A 635 5.83 24.63 -28.42
N ALA A 636 4.61 25.01 -28.05
CA ALA A 636 4.29 26.34 -27.56
C ALA A 636 5.19 26.77 -26.40
N ARG A 637 5.35 25.93 -25.36
CA ARG A 637 6.28 26.24 -24.25
C ARG A 637 7.75 26.19 -24.64
N THR A 638 8.11 25.32 -25.58
CA THR A 638 9.49 25.14 -26.02
C THR A 638 10.02 26.33 -26.80
N VAL A 639 9.17 26.96 -27.63
CA VAL A 639 9.51 28.16 -28.40
C VAL A 639 8.97 29.45 -27.78
N GLU A 640 8.48 29.37 -26.54
CA GLU A 640 7.88 30.47 -25.77
C GLU A 640 6.74 31.23 -26.49
N ASP A 641 5.95 30.51 -27.30
CA ASP A 641 4.83 31.07 -28.07
C ASP A 641 3.52 31.06 -27.26
N ARG A 642 3.26 32.19 -26.59
CA ARG A 642 2.05 32.37 -25.76
C ARG A 642 0.75 32.33 -26.57
N GLN A 643 0.75 32.80 -27.82
CA GLN A 643 -0.45 32.77 -28.65
C GLN A 643 -0.83 31.33 -28.99
N LEU A 644 0.16 30.52 -29.35
CA LEU A 644 -0.04 29.09 -29.58
C LEU A 644 -0.52 28.39 -28.30
N ALA A 645 0.07 28.70 -27.13
CA ALA A 645 -0.33 28.11 -25.86
C ALA A 645 -1.82 28.38 -25.53
N HIS A 646 -2.28 29.62 -25.67
CA HIS A 646 -3.70 29.96 -25.51
C HIS A 646 -4.59 29.24 -26.51
N LEU A 647 -4.16 29.17 -27.77
CA LEU A 647 -4.93 28.53 -28.82
C LEU A 647 -5.13 27.05 -28.54
N VAL A 648 -4.09 26.35 -28.09
CA VAL A 648 -4.20 24.94 -27.69
C VAL A 648 -5.03 24.81 -26.41
N PHE A 649 -4.86 25.67 -25.40
CA PHE A 649 -5.64 25.65 -24.17
C PHE A 649 -7.16 25.79 -24.41
N GLN A 650 -7.56 26.67 -25.33
CA GLN A 650 -8.96 26.90 -25.66
C GLN A 650 -9.59 25.79 -26.51
N ASN A 651 -8.78 25.08 -27.30
CA ASN A 651 -9.29 24.19 -28.37
C ASN A 651 -8.90 22.71 -28.21
N ALA A 652 -8.07 22.33 -27.23
CA ALA A 652 -7.69 20.94 -27.01
C ALA A 652 -8.90 20.10 -26.59
N MET A 653 -9.11 18.96 -27.26
CA MET A 653 -10.29 18.09 -27.07
C MET A 653 -9.94 16.74 -26.43
N THR A 654 -8.65 16.38 -26.38
CA THR A 654 -8.14 15.15 -25.79
C THR A 654 -7.75 15.35 -24.33
N LYS A 655 -7.67 14.25 -23.55
CA LYS A 655 -7.27 14.31 -22.14
C LYS A 655 -5.82 14.80 -22.02
N GLY A 656 -4.90 14.21 -22.79
CA GLY A 656 -3.49 14.59 -22.84
C GLY A 656 -3.25 16.02 -23.32
N GLY A 657 -3.89 16.41 -24.43
CA GLY A 657 -3.81 17.77 -24.96
C GLY A 657 -4.26 18.84 -23.98
N LYS A 658 -5.36 18.62 -23.24
CA LYS A 658 -5.83 19.57 -22.21
C LYS A 658 -4.86 19.71 -21.06
N ILE A 659 -4.34 18.59 -20.56
CA ILE A 659 -3.36 18.60 -19.47
C ILE A 659 -2.11 19.36 -19.90
N GLU A 660 -1.56 19.04 -21.07
CA GLU A 660 -0.35 19.69 -21.55
C GLU A 660 -0.56 21.15 -21.93
N ALA A 661 -1.76 21.53 -22.36
CA ALA A 661 -2.09 22.93 -22.57
C ALA A 661 -2.19 23.73 -21.27
N ILE A 662 -2.81 23.16 -20.22
CA ILE A 662 -2.82 23.74 -18.86
C ILE A 662 -1.39 23.91 -18.37
N THR A 663 -0.55 22.88 -18.50
CA THR A 663 0.86 22.92 -18.13
C THR A 663 1.62 24.01 -18.89
N SER A 664 1.52 24.04 -20.22
CA SER A 664 2.24 25.01 -21.05
C SER A 664 1.82 26.43 -20.77
N LEU A 665 0.51 26.70 -20.64
CA LEU A 665 0.03 28.04 -20.34
C LEU A 665 0.43 28.47 -18.92
N GLY A 666 0.27 27.59 -17.93
CA GLY A 666 0.71 27.82 -16.55
C GLY A 666 2.19 28.18 -16.44
N LEU A 667 3.07 27.44 -17.12
CA LEU A 667 4.51 27.68 -17.06
C LEU A 667 4.97 28.91 -17.87
N LEU A 668 4.24 29.30 -18.94
CA LEU A 668 4.57 30.46 -19.77
C LEU A 668 4.04 31.79 -19.22
N GLU A 669 2.86 31.78 -18.61
CA GLU A 669 2.24 32.98 -18.04
C GLU A 669 2.66 33.23 -16.61
N LYS A 670 2.73 32.17 -15.78
CA LYS A 670 3.00 32.27 -14.35
C LYS A 670 2.14 33.35 -13.68
N SER A 671 0.85 33.37 -14.01
CA SER A 671 -0.13 34.30 -13.44
C SER A 671 -0.83 33.69 -12.24
N ASP A 672 -1.33 34.55 -11.33
CA ASP A 672 -2.08 34.10 -10.16
C ASP A 672 -3.42 33.48 -10.56
N GLU A 673 -4.06 34.01 -11.62
CA GLU A 673 -5.30 33.46 -12.18
C GLU A 673 -5.10 32.02 -12.67
N MET A 674 -3.98 31.76 -13.36
CA MET A 674 -3.66 30.43 -13.85
C MET A 674 -3.31 29.49 -12.70
N ALA A 675 -2.66 29.99 -11.63
CA ALA A 675 -2.39 29.19 -10.43
C ALA A 675 -3.69 28.77 -9.73
N GLU A 676 -4.66 29.70 -9.59
CA GLU A 676 -5.98 29.38 -9.05
C GLU A 676 -6.75 28.40 -9.94
N TYR A 677 -6.65 28.54 -11.27
CA TYR A 677 -7.23 27.59 -12.20
C TYR A 677 -6.64 26.18 -12.01
N VAL A 678 -5.31 26.03 -11.97
CA VAL A 678 -4.66 24.74 -11.77
C VAL A 678 -5.05 24.14 -10.42
N TYR A 679 -5.05 24.93 -9.34
CA TYR A 679 -5.49 24.48 -8.02
C TYR A 679 -6.94 23.99 -8.04
N SER A 680 -7.86 24.77 -8.60
CA SER A 680 -9.28 24.39 -8.68
C SER A 680 -9.49 23.13 -9.50
N PHE A 681 -8.73 22.99 -10.60
CA PHE A 681 -8.70 21.79 -11.42
C PHE A 681 -8.23 20.59 -10.61
N SER A 682 -7.07 20.67 -9.96
CA SER A 682 -6.49 19.58 -9.17
C SER A 682 -7.36 19.19 -7.98
N LYS A 683 -7.89 20.16 -7.23
CA LYS A 683 -8.80 19.90 -6.11
C LYS A 683 -10.05 19.14 -6.56
N LYS A 684 -10.65 19.56 -7.68
CA LYS A 684 -11.78 18.85 -8.29
C LYS A 684 -11.39 17.42 -8.70
N GLN A 685 -10.17 17.17 -9.17
CA GLN A 685 -9.72 15.81 -9.47
C GLN A 685 -9.52 14.96 -8.21
N TYR A 686 -9.00 15.56 -7.13
CA TYR A 686 -8.88 14.90 -5.83
C TYR A 686 -10.23 14.48 -5.26
N ASP A 687 -11.23 15.37 -5.29
CA ASP A 687 -12.59 15.09 -4.82
C ASP A 687 -13.27 13.96 -5.63
N LEU A 688 -12.81 13.72 -6.86
CA LEU A 688 -13.26 12.64 -7.75
C LEU A 688 -12.39 11.37 -7.65
N GLU A 689 -11.51 11.28 -6.63
CA GLU A 689 -10.56 10.18 -6.43
C GLU A 689 -9.60 9.95 -7.62
N ASN A 690 -9.40 10.97 -8.46
CA ASN A 690 -8.50 10.93 -9.60
C ASN A 690 -7.12 11.47 -9.22
N TYR A 691 -6.46 10.72 -8.33
CA TYR A 691 -5.19 11.10 -7.72
C TYR A 691 -4.10 11.40 -8.77
N GLU A 692 -4.07 10.68 -9.90
CA GLU A 692 -3.10 10.91 -10.98
C GLU A 692 -3.12 12.34 -11.55
N LEU A 693 -4.31 12.89 -11.79
CA LEU A 693 -4.45 14.24 -12.35
C LEU A 693 -4.33 15.32 -11.28
N TYR A 694 -4.77 15.02 -10.06
CA TYR A 694 -4.49 15.85 -8.89
C TYR A 694 -2.98 16.09 -8.79
N ASP A 695 -2.22 15.00 -8.75
CA ASP A 695 -0.77 14.97 -8.66
C ASP A 695 -0.09 15.73 -9.80
N ARG A 696 -0.61 15.58 -11.03
CA ARG A 696 -0.09 16.31 -12.19
C ARG A 696 -0.26 17.82 -12.05
N GLY A 697 -1.40 18.31 -11.57
CA GLY A 697 -1.56 19.75 -11.35
C GLY A 697 -0.82 20.25 -10.10
N MET A 698 -0.55 19.39 -9.12
CA MET A 698 0.40 19.69 -8.03
C MET A 698 1.81 19.93 -8.58
N GLU A 699 2.30 19.08 -9.49
CA GLU A 699 3.57 19.32 -10.19
C GLU A 699 3.57 20.66 -10.94
N VAL A 700 2.45 21.02 -11.60
CA VAL A 700 2.32 22.29 -12.33
C VAL A 700 2.43 23.48 -11.38
N LEU A 701 1.66 23.48 -10.28
CA LEU A 701 1.72 24.55 -9.27
C LEU A 701 3.14 24.73 -8.71
N CYS A 702 3.82 23.62 -8.43
CA CYS A 702 5.21 23.63 -7.95
C CYS A 702 6.16 24.28 -8.98
N GLN A 703 6.03 23.94 -10.26
CA GLN A 703 6.92 24.46 -11.32
C GLN A 703 6.57 25.86 -11.82
N MET A 704 5.33 26.33 -11.65
CA MET A 704 4.95 27.72 -11.96
C MET A 704 5.80 28.72 -11.17
N GLY A 705 6.12 28.38 -9.93
CA GLY A 705 7.07 29.11 -9.11
C GLY A 705 6.60 30.47 -8.58
N THR A 706 5.33 30.83 -8.78
CA THR A 706 4.77 32.06 -8.20
C THR A 706 4.46 31.86 -6.72
N SER A 707 4.46 32.95 -5.95
CA SER A 707 4.13 32.89 -4.52
C SER A 707 2.73 32.31 -4.27
N LYS A 708 1.74 32.67 -5.11
CA LYS A 708 0.38 32.15 -5.05
C LYS A 708 0.31 30.66 -5.38
N ALA A 709 0.99 30.22 -6.45
CA ALA A 709 1.02 28.80 -6.84
C ALA A 709 1.64 27.92 -5.75
N TRP A 710 2.74 28.37 -5.14
CA TRP A 710 3.34 27.70 -3.99
C TRP A 710 2.45 27.68 -2.76
N HIS A 711 1.73 28.77 -2.52
CA HIS A 711 0.76 28.82 -1.42
C HIS A 711 -0.33 27.76 -1.60
N LEU A 712 -0.95 27.75 -2.78
CA LEU A 712 -2.01 26.81 -3.16
C LEU A 712 -1.53 25.36 -3.18
N PHE A 713 -0.30 25.12 -3.66
CA PHE A 713 0.34 23.81 -3.63
C PHE A 713 0.42 23.27 -2.18
N MET A 714 0.99 24.07 -1.27
CA MET A 714 1.18 23.66 0.12
C MET A 714 -0.14 23.58 0.88
N GLU A 715 -1.13 24.42 0.55
CA GLU A 715 -2.47 24.33 1.12
C GLU A 715 -3.11 22.96 0.82
N MET A 716 -2.94 22.42 -0.40
CA MET A 716 -3.48 21.10 -0.74
C MET A 716 -2.72 19.93 -0.08
N GLU A 717 -1.39 19.99 0.00
CA GLU A 717 -0.60 18.92 0.65
C GLU A 717 -0.95 18.76 2.15
N VAL A 718 -1.24 19.86 2.85
CA VAL A 718 -1.64 19.84 4.28
C VAL A 718 -2.99 19.13 4.50
N TYR A 719 -3.84 18.98 3.47
CA TYR A 719 -5.08 18.21 3.56
C TYR A 719 -4.88 16.69 3.49
N ARG A 720 -3.71 16.20 3.06
CA ARG A 720 -3.45 14.76 2.91
C ARG A 720 -3.01 14.16 4.25
N ASN A 721 -3.84 13.27 4.79
CA ASN A 721 -3.61 12.55 6.06
C ASN A 721 -2.75 11.26 5.87
N ASP A 722 -2.18 11.06 4.68
CA ASP A 722 -1.42 9.85 4.36
C ASP A 722 0.03 9.97 4.80
N ASN A 723 0.54 8.88 5.39
CA ASN A 723 1.92 8.67 5.81
C ASN A 723 2.96 8.68 4.66
N GLU A 724 2.76 9.42 3.56
CA GLU A 724 3.76 9.55 2.48
C GLU A 724 4.68 10.75 2.73
N TRP A 725 5.50 10.65 3.78
CA TRP A 725 6.63 11.53 4.14
C TRP A 725 7.59 11.86 2.99
N LYS A 726 7.55 11.12 1.88
CA LYS A 726 8.42 11.30 0.72
C LYS A 726 8.17 12.60 -0.05
N HIS A 727 7.06 13.31 0.15
CA HIS A 727 6.77 14.57 -0.56
C HIS A 727 7.32 15.80 0.21
N SER A 728 7.25 15.82 1.54
CA SER A 728 7.62 16.97 2.39
C SER A 728 9.10 17.40 2.30
N PHE A 729 10.01 16.45 2.07
CA PHE A 729 11.46 16.73 2.04
C PHE A 729 11.93 17.37 0.73
N TRP A 730 11.27 17.15 -0.40
CA TRP A 730 11.71 17.74 -1.67
C TRP A 730 11.14 19.14 -1.93
N LEU A 731 10.02 19.47 -1.27
CA LEU A 731 9.49 20.83 -1.21
C LEU A 731 10.47 21.81 -0.59
N ILE A 732 11.22 21.33 0.39
CA ILE A 732 12.33 22.05 1.03
C ILE A 732 13.45 22.36 0.02
N LEU A 733 13.76 21.45 -0.90
CA LEU A 733 14.77 21.67 -1.94
C LEU A 733 14.31 22.71 -2.95
N ALA A 734 13.06 22.62 -3.40
CA ALA A 734 12.48 23.57 -4.32
C ALA A 734 12.34 24.98 -3.69
N ALA A 735 12.04 25.05 -2.38
CA ALA A 735 12.05 26.30 -1.62
C ALA A 735 13.45 26.91 -1.51
N ALA A 736 14.50 26.08 -1.42
CA ALA A 736 15.89 26.53 -1.39
C ALA A 736 16.43 27.01 -2.75
N ASP A 737 15.70 26.81 -3.85
CA ASP A 737 16.15 27.23 -5.17
C ASP A 737 15.78 28.67 -5.54
N SER A 738 14.67 29.22 -5.01
CA SER A 738 14.24 30.61 -5.24
C SER A 738 13.82 31.32 -3.95
N GLN A 739 14.17 32.60 -3.85
CA GLN A 739 13.74 33.49 -2.78
C GLN A 739 12.22 33.60 -2.67
N GLU A 740 11.48 33.58 -3.79
CA GLU A 740 10.02 33.65 -3.79
C GLU A 740 9.39 32.39 -3.17
N HIS A 741 9.95 31.21 -3.47
CA HIS A 741 9.49 29.94 -2.91
C HIS A 741 9.79 29.86 -1.41
N ALA A 742 10.98 30.30 -1.00
CA ALA A 742 11.34 30.40 0.40
C ALA A 742 10.36 31.32 1.17
N ASN A 743 10.02 32.48 0.60
CA ASN A 743 9.07 33.41 1.20
C ASN A 743 7.65 32.82 1.30
N ALA A 744 7.19 32.11 0.28
CA ALA A 744 5.89 31.43 0.31
C ALA A 744 5.85 30.35 1.41
N LEU A 745 6.91 29.55 1.52
CA LEU A 745 7.06 28.56 2.59
C LEU A 745 7.02 29.22 3.97
N PHE A 746 7.73 30.34 4.17
CA PHE A 746 7.71 31.06 5.44
C PHE A 746 6.32 31.55 5.82
N GLN A 747 5.55 32.09 4.86
CA GLN A 747 4.18 32.56 5.12
C GLN A 747 3.27 31.42 5.58
N ILE A 748 3.39 30.24 4.99
CA ILE A 748 2.58 29.07 5.34
C ILE A 748 2.93 28.52 6.71
N LEU A 749 4.23 28.40 6.99
CA LEU A 749 4.72 28.02 8.32
C LEU A 749 4.21 29.01 9.39
N LEU A 750 3.97 30.28 9.03
CA LEU A 750 3.40 31.29 9.92
C LEU A 750 1.86 31.37 9.93
N SER A 751 1.16 30.92 8.89
CA SER A 751 -0.30 31.04 8.78
C SER A 751 -1.06 29.77 9.18
N SER A 752 -0.44 28.59 9.11
CA SER A 752 -1.15 27.32 9.36
C SER A 752 -1.48 27.11 10.83
N ASN A 753 -2.76 27.15 11.21
CA ASN A 753 -3.24 26.89 12.58
C ASN A 753 -3.02 25.44 13.04
N LYS A 754 -2.73 24.52 12.11
CA LYS A 754 -2.35 23.13 12.38
C LYS A 754 -0.95 22.89 11.81
N LEU A 755 0.09 23.14 12.60
CA LEU A 755 1.36 22.46 12.39
C LEU A 755 1.18 21.02 12.92
N ASP A 756 0.33 20.21 12.27
CA ASP A 756 0.41 18.76 12.41
C ASP A 756 1.71 18.36 11.69
N MET A 757 2.74 18.04 12.47
CA MET A 757 4.11 17.90 11.96
C MET A 757 4.26 16.60 11.15
N SER A 758 3.83 16.64 9.89
CA SER A 758 4.28 15.71 8.85
C SER A 758 5.71 16.02 8.35
N ILE A 759 6.28 17.18 8.74
CA ILE A 759 7.68 17.56 8.50
C ILE A 759 8.52 17.19 9.72
N LYS A 760 9.49 16.28 9.58
CA LYS A 760 10.43 15.96 10.67
C LYS A 760 11.30 17.17 10.98
N LEU A 761 11.55 17.47 12.26
CA LEU A 761 12.44 18.57 12.67
C LEU A 761 13.87 18.42 12.13
N GLU A 762 14.31 17.17 11.92
CA GLU A 762 15.55 16.83 11.22
C GLU A 762 15.62 17.43 9.80
N SER A 763 14.52 17.39 9.05
CA SER A 763 14.40 17.97 7.70
C SER A 763 14.50 19.49 7.74
N LEU A 764 13.88 20.12 8.73
CA LEU A 764 13.92 21.57 8.93
C LEU A 764 15.34 22.06 9.23
N LEU A 765 16.18 21.22 9.83
CA LEU A 765 17.59 21.55 10.09
C LEU A 765 18.35 21.66 8.78
N LEU A 766 18.32 20.62 7.95
CA LEU A 766 18.96 20.64 6.63
C LEU A 766 18.41 21.75 5.73
N MET A 767 17.09 21.98 5.77
CA MET A 767 16.45 23.09 5.07
C MET A 767 17.02 24.43 5.48
N GLY A 768 17.09 24.70 6.79
CA GLY A 768 17.58 25.96 7.32
C GLY A 768 19.00 26.26 6.84
N GLU A 769 19.86 25.23 6.80
CA GLU A 769 21.22 25.36 6.27
C GLU A 769 21.25 25.62 4.76
N LEU A 770 20.45 24.91 3.96
CA LEU A 770 20.36 25.13 2.51
C LEU A 770 19.90 26.55 2.17
N LEU A 771 18.88 27.04 2.88
CA LEU A 771 18.33 28.37 2.74
C LEU A 771 19.34 29.45 3.15
N ALA A 772 20.06 29.24 4.25
CA ALA A 772 21.09 30.15 4.73
C ALA A 772 22.23 30.29 3.70
N GLN A 773 22.67 29.19 3.08
CA GLN A 773 23.69 29.21 2.01
C GLN A 773 23.28 30.05 0.79
N ARG A 774 21.97 30.23 0.56
CA ARG A 774 21.40 31.05 -0.52
C ARG A 774 21.12 32.49 -0.10
N GLY A 775 21.49 32.90 1.12
CA GLY A 775 21.20 34.23 1.66
C GLY A 775 19.76 34.42 2.12
N CYS A 776 19.00 33.34 2.30
CA CYS A 776 17.57 33.35 2.66
C CYS A 776 17.29 32.68 4.02
N PRO A 777 17.99 33.02 5.13
CA PRO A 777 17.89 32.26 6.37
C PRO A 777 16.46 32.25 6.94
N LEU A 778 16.15 31.20 7.72
CA LEU A 778 14.83 31.06 8.34
C LEU A 778 14.47 32.28 9.21
N PRO A 779 13.28 32.88 9.03
CA PRO A 779 12.85 34.02 9.85
C PRO A 779 12.72 33.64 11.33
N GLN A 780 13.08 34.58 12.21
CA GLN A 780 12.97 34.42 13.67
C GLN A 780 11.55 34.03 14.14
N ALA A 781 10.52 34.57 13.48
CA ALA A 781 9.13 34.22 13.76
C ALA A 781 8.82 32.75 13.45
N VAL A 782 9.39 32.20 12.37
CA VAL A 782 9.24 30.78 11.99
C VAL A 782 9.94 29.90 13.01
N LEU A 783 11.21 30.22 13.34
CA LEU A 783 11.97 29.49 14.37
C LEU A 783 11.25 29.50 15.72
N THR A 784 10.73 30.66 16.14
CA THR A 784 9.97 30.78 17.39
C THR A 784 8.74 29.90 17.38
N ARG A 785 7.98 29.89 16.28
CA ARG A 785 6.78 29.06 16.16
C ARG A 785 7.12 27.57 16.19
N VAL A 786 8.09 27.11 15.40
CA VAL A 786 8.53 25.70 15.33
C VAL A 786 8.96 25.21 16.72
N LEU A 787 9.73 26.00 17.45
CA LEU A 787 10.23 25.63 18.77
C LEU A 787 9.17 25.68 19.88
N THR A 788 8.08 26.44 19.71
CA THR A 788 7.05 26.65 20.74
C THR A 788 5.72 25.96 20.44
N THR A 789 5.59 25.29 19.30
CA THR A 789 4.41 24.47 18.96
C THR A 789 4.42 23.19 19.80
N HIS A 790 3.23 22.70 20.17
CA HIS A 790 3.09 21.39 20.82
C HIS A 790 3.52 20.31 19.83
N LEU A 791 4.51 19.52 20.22
CA LEU A 791 5.04 18.42 19.43
C LEU A 791 4.75 17.13 20.18
N ASP A 792 4.31 16.10 19.48
CA ASP A 792 4.05 14.78 20.06
C ASP A 792 5.34 14.10 20.59
N TYR A 793 6.53 14.61 20.21
CA TYR A 793 7.83 14.04 20.57
C TYR A 793 8.82 15.10 21.08
N SER A 794 9.15 15.04 22.38
CA SER A 794 10.14 15.94 23.02
C SER A 794 11.59 15.74 22.53
N GLU A 795 11.93 14.54 22.05
CA GLU A 795 13.26 14.20 21.54
C GLU A 795 13.61 14.90 20.23
N ALA A 796 12.64 15.02 19.30
CA ALA A 796 12.84 15.72 18.04
C ALA A 796 13.16 17.21 18.24
N ARG A 797 12.51 17.86 19.23
CA ARG A 797 12.81 19.25 19.62
C ARG A 797 14.23 19.36 20.17
N PHE A 798 14.61 18.45 21.07
CA PHE A 798 15.92 18.40 21.67
C PHE A 798 17.05 18.22 20.65
N GLU A 799 16.84 17.37 19.65
CA GLU A 799 17.80 17.17 18.56
C GLU A 799 17.97 18.43 17.69
N TYR A 800 16.87 19.10 17.36
CA TYR A 800 16.88 20.29 16.51
C TYR A 800 17.59 21.48 17.15
N VAL A 801 17.38 21.73 18.46
CA VAL A 801 17.93 22.92 19.13
C VAL A 801 19.47 22.93 19.17
N GLN A 802 20.10 21.75 19.16
CA GLN A 802 21.56 21.61 19.16
C GLN A 802 22.18 22.36 17.96
N TRP A 803 21.52 22.38 16.80
CA TRP A 803 22.10 22.89 15.55
C TRP A 803 21.30 24.01 14.88
N CYS A 804 20.13 24.38 15.41
CA CYS A 804 19.33 25.51 14.88
C CYS A 804 20.05 26.89 15.01
N PRO A 805 19.68 27.92 14.24
CA PRO A 805 20.20 29.27 14.45
C PRO A 805 19.79 29.88 15.83
N PRO A 806 20.52 30.88 16.36
CA PRO A 806 20.10 31.62 17.55
C PRO A 806 18.69 32.21 17.38
N CYS A 807 17.86 32.09 18.40
CA CYS A 807 16.48 32.56 18.41
C CYS A 807 16.09 33.19 19.76
N PRO A 808 16.39 34.49 19.98
CA PRO A 808 16.15 35.15 21.27
C PRO A 808 14.67 35.25 21.67
N ASP A 809 13.75 35.29 20.70
CA ASP A 809 12.32 35.41 20.94
C ASP A 809 11.69 34.18 21.62
N VAL A 810 12.33 33.01 21.49
CA VAL A 810 11.95 31.78 22.19
C VAL A 810 12.16 31.90 23.70
N MET A 811 13.10 32.76 24.13
CA MET A 811 13.48 32.92 25.53
C MET A 811 12.55 33.87 26.30
N LYS A 812 11.42 34.26 25.70
CA LYS A 812 10.31 34.91 26.41
C LYS A 812 9.65 33.90 27.35
N ARG A 813 9.32 34.33 28.58
CA ARG A 813 8.77 33.46 29.64
C ARG A 813 7.62 32.55 29.18
N GLN A 814 6.66 33.10 28.43
CA GLN A 814 5.51 32.34 27.89
C GLN A 814 5.90 31.22 26.91
N ASN A 815 7.01 31.37 26.19
CA ASN A 815 7.50 30.43 25.19
C ASN A 815 8.35 29.33 25.84
N ILE A 816 9.22 29.71 26.79
CA ILE A 816 9.97 28.76 27.63
C ILE A 816 9.00 27.85 28.38
N GLN A 817 7.90 28.40 28.91
CA GLN A 817 6.90 27.60 29.62
C GLN A 817 6.30 26.51 28.71
N LYS A 818 5.95 26.84 27.47
CA LYS A 818 5.48 25.85 26.47
C LYS A 818 6.50 24.79 26.11
N ILE A 819 7.80 25.12 26.15
CA ILE A 819 8.87 24.16 25.90
C ILE A 819 9.00 23.17 27.06
N ILE A 820 8.78 23.63 28.30
CA ILE A 820 8.98 22.87 29.53
C ILE A 820 7.69 22.17 30.04
N GLU A 821 6.51 22.60 29.60
CA GLU A 821 5.20 22.05 30.01
C GLU A 821 5.05 20.54 29.73
N LYS A 822 4.49 19.81 30.72
CA LYS A 822 4.21 18.36 30.63
C LYS A 822 2.99 18.12 29.73
N VAL A 823 3.10 17.14 28.83
CA VAL A 823 1.94 16.57 28.13
C VAL A 823 1.16 15.73 29.16
N ASP A 824 -0.07 16.11 29.43
CA ASP A 824 -0.98 15.36 30.31
C ASP A 824 -1.21 13.95 29.73
N GLY A 825 -0.82 12.90 30.47
CA GLY A 825 -1.19 11.51 30.15
C GLY A 825 -0.12 10.43 30.33
N TYR A 826 1.17 10.78 30.37
CA TYR A 826 2.27 9.78 30.52
C TYR A 826 3.16 10.08 31.74
N PRO A 827 3.26 9.17 32.73
CA PRO A 827 4.16 9.38 33.86
C PRO A 827 5.61 9.01 33.49
N GLY A 828 6.54 9.96 33.60
CA GLY A 828 7.88 9.65 34.10
C GLY A 828 9.12 10.17 33.38
N SER A 829 9.24 10.18 32.04
CA SER A 829 10.57 10.33 31.41
C SER A 829 10.86 11.64 30.64
N TYR A 830 9.85 12.46 30.31
CA TYR A 830 10.02 13.55 29.33
C TYR A 830 10.31 14.96 29.91
N SER A 831 10.89 15.07 31.12
CA SER A 831 11.17 16.38 31.76
C SER A 831 12.61 16.89 31.59
N SER A 832 13.62 16.01 31.45
CA SER A 832 15.03 16.40 31.42
C SER A 832 15.49 16.95 30.06
N LEU A 833 15.07 16.32 28.95
CA LEU A 833 15.40 16.77 27.59
C LEU A 833 14.76 18.13 27.25
N SER A 834 13.56 18.40 27.74
CA SER A 834 12.87 19.68 27.55
C SER A 834 13.60 20.83 28.24
N ILE A 835 14.09 20.61 29.47
CA ILE A 835 14.93 21.60 30.19
C ILE A 835 16.26 21.77 29.47
N LEU A 836 16.92 20.68 29.08
CA LEU A 836 18.20 20.73 28.36
C LEU A 836 18.06 21.46 27.01
N SER A 837 16.92 21.33 26.34
CA SER A 837 16.62 22.07 25.12
C SER A 837 16.61 23.59 25.36
N ALA A 838 15.98 24.04 26.44
CA ALA A 838 15.97 25.45 26.84
C ALA A 838 17.37 25.94 27.27
N VAL A 839 18.16 25.09 27.93
CA VAL A 839 19.56 25.39 28.30
C VAL A 839 20.43 25.62 27.07
N ILE A 840 20.34 24.74 26.07
CA ILE A 840 21.09 24.85 24.81
C ILE A 840 20.68 26.13 24.04
N LEU A 841 19.39 26.44 23.98
CA LEU A 841 18.90 27.68 23.36
C LEU A 841 19.43 28.93 24.06
N ALA A 842 19.42 28.95 25.39
CA ALA A 842 19.98 30.05 26.18
C ALA A 842 21.48 30.24 25.91
N MET A 843 22.22 29.12 25.83
CA MET A 843 23.66 29.13 25.56
C MET A 843 24.02 29.74 24.19
N LYS A 844 23.13 29.62 23.20
CA LYS A 844 23.34 30.13 21.82
C LYS A 844 22.99 31.61 21.64
N ASN A 845 22.04 32.15 22.42
CA ASN A 845 21.56 33.52 22.27
C ASN A 845 22.41 34.57 23.01
N GLN A 846 23.05 34.18 24.11
CA GLN A 846 24.01 35.00 24.89
C GLN A 846 23.51 36.38 25.35
N GLY A 847 22.19 36.55 25.54
CA GLY A 847 21.58 37.77 26.05
C GLY A 847 21.39 37.79 27.57
N ALA A 848 21.13 38.97 28.15
CA ALA A 848 20.93 39.13 29.59
C ALA A 848 19.78 38.26 30.17
N ARG A 849 18.74 37.99 29.37
CA ARG A 849 17.62 37.12 29.74
C ARG A 849 18.04 35.65 29.79
N ASP A 850 18.89 35.24 28.85
CA ASP A 850 19.41 33.88 28.75
C ASP A 850 20.33 33.58 29.94
N MET A 851 21.20 34.52 30.30
CA MET A 851 22.04 34.43 31.49
C MET A 851 21.24 34.35 32.79
N THR A 852 20.12 35.08 32.86
CA THR A 852 19.20 35.01 34.01
C THR A 852 18.55 33.63 34.10
N PHE A 853 18.04 33.10 32.98
CA PHE A 853 17.46 31.76 32.91
C PHE A 853 18.47 30.66 33.27
N LEU A 854 19.69 30.71 32.73
CA LEU A 854 20.75 29.75 33.03
C LEU A 854 21.10 29.80 34.52
N LYS A 855 21.23 30.98 35.11
CA LYS A 855 21.49 31.15 36.54
C LYS A 855 20.35 30.60 37.42
N GLU A 856 19.09 30.89 37.08
CA GLU A 856 17.92 30.37 37.80
C GLU A 856 17.87 28.84 37.73
N THR A 857 18.13 28.27 36.55
CA THR A 857 18.07 26.83 36.26
C THR A 857 19.27 26.06 36.83
N ALA A 858 20.45 26.68 36.92
CA ALA A 858 21.70 26.09 37.41
C ALA A 858 21.62 25.53 38.84
N SER A 859 20.66 25.99 39.63
CA SER A 859 20.40 25.48 40.97
C SER A 859 19.80 24.06 41.02
N HIS A 860 19.20 23.60 39.92
CA HIS A 860 18.53 22.29 39.84
C HIS A 860 18.94 21.47 38.59
N ASN A 861 19.78 22.03 37.71
CA ASN A 861 20.28 21.34 36.51
C ASN A 861 21.74 21.74 36.23
N LEU A 862 22.64 20.75 36.26
CA LEU A 862 24.09 21.00 36.15
C LEU A 862 24.55 21.32 34.73
N SER A 863 23.78 20.97 33.70
CA SER A 863 24.04 21.45 32.33
C SER A 863 23.84 22.95 32.22
N ALA A 864 22.85 23.52 32.93
CA ALA A 864 22.66 24.97 32.97
C ALA A 864 23.82 25.68 33.69
N LEU A 865 24.36 25.08 34.75
CA LEU A 865 25.55 25.58 35.46
C LEU A 865 26.78 25.58 34.54
N LEU A 866 27.04 24.47 33.84
CA LEU A 866 28.13 24.35 32.88
C LEU A 866 27.97 25.32 31.71
N ALA A 867 26.77 25.41 31.12
CA ALA A 867 26.46 26.37 30.07
C ALA A 867 26.70 27.82 30.52
N LEU A 868 26.37 28.17 31.78
CA LEU A 868 26.62 29.48 32.36
C LEU A 868 28.13 29.77 32.49
N ALA A 869 28.92 28.79 32.93
CA ALA A 869 30.37 28.92 33.06
C ALA A 869 31.07 29.14 31.71
N LEU A 870 30.61 28.46 30.67
CA LEU A 870 31.15 28.56 29.31
C LEU A 870 30.95 29.94 28.66
N GLN A 871 30.06 30.78 29.20
CA GLN A 871 29.86 32.15 28.72
C GLN A 871 30.97 33.13 29.19
N ARG A 872 31.85 32.69 30.10
CA ARG A 872 33.03 33.45 30.56
C ARG A 872 32.75 34.87 31.10
N GLU A 873 31.56 35.09 31.66
CA GLU A 873 31.19 36.35 32.30
C GLU A 873 31.61 36.42 33.78
N SER A 874 32.50 37.36 34.11
CA SER A 874 33.06 37.52 35.46
C SER A 874 32.02 37.78 36.56
N LYS A 875 30.86 38.39 36.22
CA LYS A 875 29.79 38.74 37.18
C LYS A 875 29.08 37.52 37.80
N HIS A 876 29.21 36.33 37.21
CA HIS A 876 28.58 35.09 37.69
C HIS A 876 29.56 34.11 38.33
N GLN A 877 30.86 34.43 38.33
CA GLN A 877 31.93 33.58 38.81
C GLN A 877 31.73 33.11 40.27
N GLU A 878 31.34 34.00 41.19
CA GLU A 878 31.10 33.62 42.59
C GLU A 878 29.91 32.65 42.75
N PHE A 879 28.85 32.85 41.96
CA PHE A 879 27.70 31.95 41.96
C PHE A 879 28.06 30.58 41.39
N ILE A 880 28.78 30.54 40.27
CA ILE A 880 29.26 29.29 39.66
C ILE A 880 30.12 28.53 40.66
N ARG A 881 31.10 29.19 41.28
CA ARG A 881 31.97 28.60 42.30
C ARG A 881 31.16 27.97 43.44
N LYS A 882 30.25 28.73 44.05
CA LYS A 882 29.43 28.25 45.17
C LYS A 882 28.55 27.06 44.78
N THR A 883 27.98 27.09 43.59
CA THR A 883 27.06 26.04 43.10
C THR A 883 27.83 24.79 42.69
N ALA A 884 28.97 24.92 42.02
CA ALA A 884 29.82 23.79 41.64
C ALA A 884 30.38 23.06 42.87
N LEU A 885 30.84 23.79 43.89
CA LEU A 885 31.32 23.22 45.15
C LEU A 885 30.22 22.52 45.97
N ALA A 886 28.94 22.82 45.71
CA ALA A 886 27.83 22.11 46.34
C ALA A 886 27.56 20.72 45.72
N PHE A 887 28.05 20.48 44.49
CA PHE A 887 27.90 19.21 43.76
C PHE A 887 29.25 18.68 43.25
N PRO A 888 30.25 18.47 44.14
CA PRO A 888 31.63 18.16 43.75
C PRO A 888 31.79 16.72 43.21
N SER A 889 30.75 15.90 43.28
CA SER A 889 30.71 14.55 42.71
C SER A 889 30.32 14.52 41.23
N GLU A 890 29.94 15.66 40.64
CA GLU A 890 29.35 15.73 39.30
C GLU A 890 30.31 16.37 38.30
N SER A 891 30.60 15.67 37.20
CA SER A 891 31.61 16.12 36.23
C SER A 891 31.27 17.43 35.53
N ALA A 892 29.98 17.71 35.32
CA ALA A 892 29.53 19.01 34.78
C ALA A 892 29.84 20.18 35.74
N ALA A 893 29.73 19.96 37.05
CA ALA A 893 30.06 20.95 38.06
C ALA A 893 31.59 21.18 38.15
N LEU A 894 32.36 20.10 38.07
CA LEU A 894 33.83 20.17 38.04
C LEU A 894 34.35 20.91 36.79
N LEU A 895 33.79 20.63 35.60
CA LEU A 895 34.12 21.39 34.38
C LEU A 895 33.69 22.85 34.48
N ALA A 896 32.51 23.13 35.03
CA ALA A 896 32.06 24.51 35.23
C ALA A 896 33.03 25.30 36.13
N LEU A 897 33.62 24.64 37.14
CA LEU A 897 34.65 25.23 37.99
C LEU A 897 35.96 25.46 37.24
N ILE A 898 36.41 24.49 36.43
CA ILE A 898 37.62 24.61 35.59
C ILE A 898 37.48 25.78 34.61
N GLU A 899 36.37 25.86 33.88
CA GLU A 899 36.12 26.92 32.88
C GLU A 899 35.95 28.30 33.53
N SER A 900 35.44 28.37 34.77
CA SER A 900 35.19 29.63 35.46
C SER A 900 36.40 30.17 36.26
N GLU A 901 37.28 29.29 36.77
CA GLU A 901 38.36 29.67 37.69
C GLU A 901 39.77 29.34 37.16
N GLY A 902 39.86 28.51 36.13
CA GLY A 902 41.11 27.90 35.69
C GLY A 902 41.48 26.67 36.52
N MET A 903 42.25 25.75 35.91
CA MET A 903 42.55 24.43 36.48
C MET A 903 43.28 24.51 37.83
N GLU A 904 44.35 25.30 37.94
CA GLU A 904 45.17 25.42 39.15
C GLU A 904 44.35 25.91 40.36
N LYS A 905 43.51 26.92 40.13
CA LYS A 905 42.66 27.51 41.16
C LYS A 905 41.46 26.64 41.52
N ALA A 906 40.90 25.93 40.53
CA ALA A 906 39.85 24.94 40.77
C ALA A 906 40.37 23.77 41.64
N GLU A 907 41.61 23.32 41.41
CA GLU A 907 42.25 22.30 42.24
C GLU A 907 42.47 22.77 43.68
N GLU A 908 42.96 24.01 43.87
CA GLU A 908 43.11 24.62 45.20
C GLU A 908 41.78 24.67 45.96
N LEU A 909 40.71 25.10 45.28
CA LEU A 909 39.36 25.19 45.87
C LEU A 909 38.77 23.82 46.24
N LEU A 910 39.09 22.78 45.47
CA LEU A 910 38.62 21.41 45.70
C LEU A 910 39.50 20.60 46.65
N ALA A 911 40.72 21.05 46.96
CA ALA A 911 41.71 20.29 47.74
C ALA A 911 41.18 19.78 49.10
N SER A 912 40.37 20.59 49.80
CA SER A 912 39.71 20.17 51.04
C SER A 912 38.62 19.11 50.80
N THR A 913 37.79 19.31 49.78
CA THR A 913 36.66 18.43 49.43
C THR A 913 37.13 17.07 48.90
N ILE A 914 38.20 17.05 48.12
CA ILE A 914 38.87 15.84 47.61
C ILE A 914 39.44 15.01 48.75
N LYS A 915 39.97 15.66 49.79
CA LYS A 915 40.54 14.98 50.96
C LYS A 915 39.45 14.34 51.84
N ASP A 916 38.30 14.99 51.93
CA ASP A 916 37.23 14.63 52.87
C ASP A 916 36.18 13.67 52.28
N THR A 917 36.13 13.48 50.96
CA THR A 917 35.10 12.65 50.30
C THR A 917 35.71 11.59 49.36
N PRO A 918 35.50 10.28 49.62
CA PRO A 918 36.00 9.20 48.77
C PRO A 918 35.43 9.26 47.34
N GLY A 919 36.28 9.00 46.33
CA GLY A 919 35.88 8.94 44.91
C GLY A 919 35.86 10.28 44.16
N ILE A 920 35.92 11.42 44.85
CA ILE A 920 35.99 12.75 44.20
C ILE A 920 37.34 12.96 43.52
N ALA A 921 38.45 12.50 44.12
CA ALA A 921 39.79 12.57 43.52
C ALA A 921 39.85 11.91 42.14
N GLU A 922 39.23 10.74 42.02
CA GLU A 922 39.17 9.97 40.78
C GLU A 922 38.30 10.69 39.72
N LYS A 923 37.13 11.20 40.12
CA LYS A 923 36.26 11.98 39.23
C LYS A 923 36.89 13.29 38.78
N TRP A 924 37.64 13.97 39.65
CA TRP A 924 38.43 15.16 39.32
C TRP A 924 39.49 14.85 38.27
N GLN A 925 40.32 13.82 38.50
CA GLN A 925 41.34 13.39 37.54
C GLN A 925 40.75 13.04 36.18
N LYS A 926 39.63 12.33 36.15
CA LYS A 926 38.89 11.99 34.91
C LYS A 926 38.36 13.24 34.20
N THR A 927 37.86 14.21 34.96
CA THR A 927 37.34 15.46 34.40
C THR A 927 38.46 16.33 33.82
N VAL A 928 39.61 16.40 34.50
CA VAL A 928 40.83 17.08 34.01
C VAL A 928 41.36 16.38 32.76
N ALA A 929 41.37 15.04 32.73
CA ALA A 929 41.77 14.28 31.55
C ALA A 929 40.88 14.61 30.34
N LEU A 930 39.56 14.57 30.51
CA LEU A 930 38.60 14.96 29.47
C LEU A 930 38.84 16.39 28.96
N HIS A 931 39.04 17.36 29.87
CA HIS A 931 39.34 18.75 29.48
C HIS A 931 40.62 18.83 28.64
N ASN A 932 41.69 18.15 29.06
CA ASN A 932 42.97 18.14 28.34
C ASN A 932 42.88 17.41 27.00
N GLU A 933 42.11 16.32 26.91
CA GLU A 933 41.85 15.61 25.66
C GLU A 933 41.18 16.53 24.64
N PHE A 934 40.20 17.34 25.03
CA PHE A 934 39.58 18.33 24.14
C PHE A 934 40.56 19.42 23.68
N LEU A 935 41.51 19.83 24.51
CA LEU A 935 42.59 20.74 24.10
C LEU A 935 43.57 20.08 23.11
N GLN A 936 43.86 18.79 23.28
CA GLN A 936 44.68 18.04 22.31
C GLN A 936 43.95 17.88 20.97
N LEU A 937 42.65 17.58 21.02
CA LEU A 937 41.79 17.53 19.84
C LEU A 937 41.80 18.88 19.11
N ASP A 938 41.64 19.99 19.81
CA ASP A 938 41.68 21.34 19.21
C ASP A 938 43.00 21.64 18.49
N GLN A 939 44.10 21.08 18.97
CA GLN A 939 45.43 21.17 18.34
C GLN A 939 45.61 20.20 17.15
N GLY A 940 44.60 19.39 16.83
CA GLY A 940 44.64 18.39 15.76
C GLY A 940 45.36 17.10 16.13
N HIS A 941 45.49 16.80 17.43
CA HIS A 941 46.10 15.56 17.92
C HIS A 941 45.02 14.54 18.33
N PRO A 942 44.95 13.35 17.70
CA PRO A 942 44.02 12.32 18.11
C PRO A 942 44.40 11.78 19.49
N VAL A 943 43.39 11.40 20.26
CA VAL A 943 43.55 10.89 21.63
C VAL A 943 43.21 9.40 21.68
N SER A 944 44.03 8.62 22.39
CA SER A 944 43.90 7.17 22.50
C SER A 944 42.89 6.70 23.57
N TYR A 945 42.27 7.63 24.28
CA TYR A 945 41.31 7.30 25.32
C TYR A 945 40.31 8.45 25.47
N LEU A 946 39.08 8.28 24.98
CA LEU A 946 37.94 9.12 25.39
C LEU A 946 37.15 8.33 26.45
N PRO A 947 36.82 8.91 27.61
CA PRO A 947 36.20 8.19 28.71
C PRO A 947 34.85 7.55 28.32
N VAL A 948 34.74 6.24 28.58
CA VAL A 948 33.58 5.38 28.25
C VAL A 948 32.66 5.22 29.47
N LYS A 949 31.36 4.98 29.19
CA LYS A 949 30.18 4.64 30.01
C LYS A 949 30.34 4.28 31.50
N GLU A 950 31.43 3.63 31.91
CA GLU A 950 31.69 3.20 33.30
C GLU A 950 32.41 4.27 34.16
N GLN A 951 32.97 5.33 33.56
CA GLN A 951 33.88 6.25 34.29
C GLN A 951 33.36 7.66 34.53
N LEU A 952 32.38 8.13 33.75
CA LEU A 952 31.65 9.39 33.93
C LEU A 952 30.16 9.05 33.88
N VAL A 953 29.54 8.91 35.05
CA VAL A 953 28.24 8.22 35.25
C VAL A 953 27.07 8.82 34.44
N ASP A 954 27.18 10.07 33.94
CA ASP A 954 26.22 10.65 32.99
C ASP A 954 26.95 11.58 31.99
N ALA A 955 26.98 11.22 30.69
CA ALA A 955 27.56 12.07 29.63
C ALA A 955 26.62 13.19 29.15
N LEU A 956 25.31 13.04 29.35
CA LEU A 956 24.29 14.01 28.94
C LEU A 956 24.47 15.40 29.61
N PRO A 957 24.81 15.50 30.92
CA PRO A 957 25.13 16.77 31.55
C PRO A 957 26.29 17.56 30.93
N LEU A 958 27.22 16.86 30.26
CA LEU A 958 28.41 17.43 29.62
C LEU A 958 28.13 17.96 28.20
N LEU A 959 26.93 17.72 27.66
CA LEU A 959 26.56 18.13 26.31
C LEU A 959 26.83 19.61 26.00
N PRO A 960 26.59 20.59 26.90
CA PRO A 960 26.95 22.00 26.64
C PRO A 960 28.43 22.20 26.31
N TYR A 961 29.33 21.52 27.02
CA TYR A 961 30.78 21.61 26.77
C TYR A 961 31.16 21.00 25.42
N ILE A 962 30.62 19.83 25.12
CA ILE A 962 30.87 19.13 23.85
C ILE A 962 30.35 19.96 22.67
N LEU A 963 29.12 20.49 22.76
CA LEU A 963 28.53 21.31 21.70
C LEU A 963 29.30 22.61 21.47
N LEU A 964 29.83 23.26 22.51
CA LEU A 964 30.64 24.47 22.33
C LEU A 964 31.85 24.21 21.43
N TRP A 965 32.61 23.15 21.72
CA TRP A 965 33.76 22.76 20.91
C TRP A 965 33.35 22.39 19.48
N LEU A 966 32.29 21.59 19.32
CA LEU A 966 31.81 21.21 17.99
C LEU A 966 31.33 22.44 17.19
N TRP A 967 30.65 23.41 17.81
CA TRP A 967 30.26 24.66 17.14
C TRP A 967 31.48 25.47 16.72
N ASN A 968 32.50 25.60 17.58
CA ASN A 968 33.74 26.30 17.23
C ASN A 968 34.48 25.61 16.08
N TRP A 969 34.62 24.28 16.12
CA TRP A 969 35.30 23.53 15.07
C TRP A 969 34.55 23.54 13.74
N THR A 970 33.22 23.68 13.79
CA THR A 970 32.35 23.73 12.61
C THR A 970 31.93 25.14 12.18
N ASP A 971 32.55 26.18 12.75
CA ASP A 971 32.34 27.56 12.35
C ASP A 971 32.77 27.76 10.89
N TYR A 972 31.89 28.38 10.09
CA TYR A 972 32.13 28.61 8.67
C TYR A 972 33.17 29.69 8.41
N GLU A 973 33.31 30.65 9.33
CA GLU A 973 34.28 31.73 9.20
C GLU A 973 35.70 31.25 9.56
N HIS A 974 35.78 30.38 10.58
CA HIS A 974 37.04 29.91 11.16
C HIS A 974 37.02 28.40 11.48
N PRO A 975 36.90 27.50 10.48
CA PRO A 975 36.79 26.07 10.73
C PRO A 975 38.10 25.44 11.24
N ASN A 976 37.99 24.54 12.22
CA ASN A 976 39.12 23.75 12.72
C ASN A 976 39.07 22.32 12.16
N VAL A 977 39.44 22.17 10.88
CA VAL A 977 39.47 20.86 10.19
C VAL A 977 40.43 19.85 10.86
N PRO A 978 41.65 20.23 11.30
CA PRO A 978 42.52 19.33 12.04
C PRO A 978 41.86 18.72 13.28
N ALA A 979 41.10 19.52 14.05
CA ALA A 979 40.41 19.02 15.23
C ALA A 979 39.29 18.03 14.91
N LEU A 980 38.51 18.30 13.85
CA LEU A 980 37.47 17.37 13.38
C LEU A 980 38.08 16.04 12.91
N ALA A 981 39.21 16.10 12.18
CA ALA A 981 39.92 14.90 11.76
C ALA A 981 40.47 14.11 12.96
N ALA A 982 41.09 14.80 13.92
CA ALA A 982 41.61 14.21 15.15
C ALA A 982 40.51 13.54 15.99
N LEU A 983 39.34 14.18 16.12
CA LEU A 983 38.18 13.61 16.82
C LEU A 983 37.77 12.27 16.22
N THR A 984 37.63 12.20 14.89
CA THR A 984 37.22 10.96 14.20
C THR A 984 38.29 9.87 14.17
N ALA A 985 39.56 10.24 14.36
CA ALA A 985 40.68 9.32 14.47
C ALA A 985 40.96 8.86 15.91
N SER A 986 40.22 9.39 16.90
CA SER A 986 40.39 9.06 18.31
C SER A 986 39.58 7.83 18.70
N ASP A 987 40.04 7.10 19.71
CA ASP A 987 39.33 5.91 20.19
C ASP A 987 38.01 6.29 20.90
N ASN A 988 36.97 5.47 20.75
CA ASN A 988 35.66 5.63 21.42
C ASN A 988 34.86 6.91 21.12
N PHE A 989 35.24 7.73 20.13
CA PHE A 989 34.52 8.97 19.82
C PHE A 989 33.04 8.75 19.48
N ALA A 990 32.71 7.65 18.78
CA ALA A 990 31.34 7.29 18.42
C ALA A 990 30.45 7.08 19.66
N ILE A 991 31.01 6.44 20.69
CA ILE A 991 30.36 6.15 21.98
C ILE A 991 30.16 7.45 22.78
N LEU A 992 31.16 8.35 22.76
CA LEU A 992 31.05 9.68 23.40
C LEU A 992 29.88 10.48 22.84
N LEU A 993 29.80 10.61 21.51
CA LEU A 993 28.71 11.33 20.85
C LEU A 993 27.34 10.71 21.19
N HIS A 994 27.30 9.39 21.40
CA HIS A 994 26.05 8.64 21.62
C HIS A 994 25.53 8.90 23.02
N ASN A 995 26.40 8.72 24.01
CA ASN A 995 26.06 8.90 25.40
C ASN A 995 25.74 10.37 25.74
N ALA A 996 26.38 11.32 25.05
CA ALA A 996 26.05 12.74 25.17
C ALA A 996 24.77 13.14 24.43
N LYS A 997 24.19 12.24 23.61
CA LYS A 997 23.07 12.49 22.71
C LYS A 997 23.33 13.65 21.73
N VAL A 998 24.52 13.71 21.14
CA VAL A 998 24.83 14.68 20.08
C VAL A 998 24.03 14.32 18.82
N ASN A 999 23.28 15.29 18.29
CA ASN A 999 22.55 15.09 17.04
C ASN A 999 23.54 14.95 15.87
N LYS A 1000 23.65 13.72 15.36
CA LYS A 1000 24.57 13.34 14.27
C LYS A 1000 24.29 14.10 12.97
N LEU A 1001 23.02 14.28 12.61
CA LEU A 1001 22.63 14.91 11.35
C LEU A 1001 23.14 16.35 11.26
N GLY A 1002 22.97 17.13 12.33
CA GLY A 1002 23.43 18.51 12.37
C GLY A 1002 24.94 18.64 12.30
N LEU A 1003 25.69 17.78 13.02
CA LEU A 1003 27.15 17.74 12.93
C LEU A 1003 27.62 17.48 11.50
N VAL A 1004 27.07 16.44 10.87
CA VAL A 1004 27.43 16.04 9.50
C VAL A 1004 27.01 17.12 8.49
N ALA A 1005 25.86 17.78 8.68
CA ALA A 1005 25.42 18.88 7.84
C ALA A 1005 26.38 20.08 7.91
N ARG A 1006 26.79 20.48 9.11
CA ARG A 1006 27.77 21.56 9.32
C ARG A 1006 29.12 21.22 8.70
N MET A 1007 29.63 20.01 8.93
CA MET A 1007 30.88 19.53 8.34
C MET A 1007 30.80 19.43 6.81
N ALA A 1008 29.67 19.00 6.24
CA ALA A 1008 29.51 18.92 4.79
C ALA A 1008 29.61 20.31 4.14
N ILE A 1009 29.03 21.34 4.76
CA ILE A 1009 29.08 22.73 4.28
C ILE A 1009 30.52 23.25 4.22
N LEU A 1010 31.36 22.91 5.20
CA LEU A 1010 32.76 23.35 5.24
C LEU A 1010 33.56 22.94 4.00
N LEU A 1011 33.20 21.83 3.34
CA LEU A 1011 33.85 21.41 2.07
C LEU A 1011 33.76 22.47 0.96
N ARG A 1012 32.81 23.41 1.05
CA ARG A 1012 32.71 24.54 0.12
C ARG A 1012 33.83 25.57 0.31
N PHE A 1013 34.31 25.74 1.55
CA PHE A 1013 35.13 26.87 1.97
C PHE A 1013 36.59 26.51 2.27
N VAL A 1014 36.91 25.23 2.37
CA VAL A 1014 38.27 24.76 2.67
C VAL A 1014 39.07 24.40 1.41
N ASP A 1015 40.40 24.45 1.50
CA ASP A 1015 41.31 24.02 0.43
C ASP A 1015 41.24 22.51 0.17
N ASP A 1016 41.82 22.03 -0.95
CA ASP A 1016 41.73 20.62 -1.37
C ASP A 1016 42.34 19.62 -0.37
N LYS A 1017 43.41 20.01 0.34
CA LYS A 1017 44.08 19.15 1.33
C LYS A 1017 43.21 19.01 2.57
N SER A 1018 42.68 20.13 3.05
CA SER A 1018 41.73 20.20 4.16
C SER A 1018 40.41 19.48 3.80
N ALA A 1019 39.94 19.60 2.55
CA ALA A 1019 38.76 18.90 2.06
C ALA A 1019 38.93 17.37 2.06
N ALA A 1020 40.13 16.86 1.75
CA ALA A 1020 40.40 15.42 1.81
C ALA A 1020 40.35 14.88 3.24
N LEU A 1021 40.97 15.58 4.20
CA LEU A 1021 40.90 15.22 5.63
C LEU A 1021 39.46 15.26 6.15
N LEU A 1022 38.73 16.33 5.81
CA LEU A 1022 37.35 16.51 6.22
C LEU A 1022 36.40 15.46 5.61
N ARG A 1023 36.60 15.05 4.34
CA ARG A 1023 35.86 13.93 3.72
C ARG A 1023 36.07 12.63 4.49
N ASN A 1024 37.30 12.30 4.86
CA ASN A 1024 37.60 11.09 5.63
C ASN A 1024 36.90 11.11 7.00
N ALA A 1025 36.96 12.25 7.70
CA ALA A 1025 36.24 12.44 8.96
C ALA A 1025 34.71 12.31 8.79
N LEU A 1026 34.15 12.92 7.75
CA LEU A 1026 32.73 12.80 7.40
C LEU A 1026 32.33 11.34 7.14
N TYR A 1027 33.12 10.59 6.35
CA TYR A 1027 32.85 9.17 6.10
C TYR A 1027 32.87 8.35 7.39
N ALA A 1028 33.84 8.59 8.27
CA ALA A 1028 33.93 7.92 9.56
C ALA A 1028 32.67 8.14 10.41
N ILE A 1029 32.14 9.38 10.47
CA ILE A 1029 30.93 9.70 11.23
C ILE A 1029 29.68 9.09 10.57
N VAL A 1030 29.54 9.21 9.24
CA VAL A 1030 28.40 8.70 8.47
C VAL A 1030 28.26 7.18 8.68
N ASN A 1031 29.38 6.45 8.66
CA ASN A 1031 29.43 4.98 8.72
C ASN A 1031 29.29 4.37 10.13
N ILE A 1032 29.10 5.17 11.19
CA ILE A 1032 28.82 4.63 12.53
C ILE A 1032 27.46 3.92 12.51
N HIS A 1033 27.47 2.58 12.63
CA HIS A 1033 26.30 1.67 12.52
C HIS A 1033 25.41 1.61 13.78
N GLU A 1034 25.92 2.03 14.95
CA GLU A 1034 25.22 1.90 16.25
C GLU A 1034 24.10 2.94 16.48
N TYR A 1035 23.86 3.83 15.50
CA TYR A 1035 22.78 4.81 15.50
C TYR A 1035 21.76 4.39 14.44
N LEU A 1036 20.48 4.64 14.69
CA LEU A 1036 19.49 4.80 13.62
C LEU A 1036 20.18 5.57 12.48
N GLY A 1037 20.47 4.87 11.38
CA GLY A 1037 21.35 5.42 10.35
C GLY A 1037 20.80 6.74 9.81
N LEU A 1038 21.67 7.62 9.31
CA LEU A 1038 21.20 8.70 8.44
C LEU A 1038 20.31 8.05 7.37
N GLY A 1039 19.03 8.41 7.36
CA GLY A 1039 18.09 7.95 6.35
C GLY A 1039 18.62 8.31 4.97
N ASP A 1040 18.31 7.50 3.96
CA ASP A 1040 18.97 7.60 2.66
C ASP A 1040 18.83 9.00 2.04
N GLU A 1041 17.71 9.67 2.30
CA GLU A 1041 17.39 11.03 1.83
C GLU A 1041 18.43 12.07 2.29
N HIS A 1042 19.00 11.91 3.49
CA HIS A 1042 19.96 12.84 4.07
C HIS A 1042 21.28 12.86 3.28
N VAL A 1043 21.69 11.74 2.68
CA VAL A 1043 22.94 11.62 1.90
C VAL A 1043 22.95 12.55 0.69
N LEU A 1044 21.80 12.70 0.01
CA LEU A 1044 21.65 13.64 -1.11
C LEU A 1044 21.79 15.08 -0.66
N PHE A 1045 21.17 15.44 0.47
CA PHE A 1045 21.26 16.77 1.04
C PHE A 1045 22.68 17.13 1.44
N LEU A 1046 23.42 16.20 2.05
CA LEU A 1046 24.83 16.40 2.37
C LEU A 1046 25.68 16.59 1.10
N GLY A 1047 25.32 15.89 0.02
CA GLY A 1047 25.86 16.14 -1.32
C GLY A 1047 25.62 17.58 -1.78
N LYS A 1048 24.36 18.07 -1.75
CA LYS A 1048 24.03 19.46 -2.15
C LYS A 1048 24.69 20.47 -1.22
N LEU A 1049 24.66 20.26 0.11
CA LEU A 1049 25.25 21.15 1.11
C LEU A 1049 26.77 21.27 0.97
N SER A 1050 27.47 20.23 0.54
CA SER A 1050 28.92 20.28 0.27
C SER A 1050 29.30 20.88 -1.08
N GLY A 1051 28.32 21.27 -1.91
CA GLY A 1051 28.58 21.67 -3.29
C GLY A 1051 29.04 20.50 -4.16
N HIS A 1052 28.53 19.30 -3.85
CA HIS A 1052 28.88 18.02 -4.49
C HIS A 1052 30.36 17.61 -4.32
N LYS A 1053 31.09 18.21 -3.38
CA LYS A 1053 32.50 17.88 -3.08
C LYS A 1053 32.66 16.73 -2.08
N LEU A 1054 31.58 16.32 -1.41
CA LEU A 1054 31.61 15.23 -0.43
C LEU A 1054 31.85 13.88 -1.10
N TRP A 1055 31.10 13.58 -2.17
CA TRP A 1055 31.08 12.26 -2.81
C TRP A 1055 31.98 12.25 -4.04
N ILE A 1056 33.14 11.58 -3.96
CA ILE A 1056 34.03 11.30 -5.11
C ILE A 1056 33.61 9.97 -5.78
N GLU A 1057 33.15 9.02 -4.98
CA GLU A 1057 32.56 7.74 -5.40
C GLU A 1057 31.17 7.58 -4.75
N ALA A 1058 30.38 6.64 -5.26
CA ALA A 1058 29.09 6.33 -4.67
C ALA A 1058 29.24 5.70 -3.28
N PRO A 1059 28.45 6.09 -2.28
CA PRO A 1059 28.49 5.44 -0.97
C PRO A 1059 28.06 3.96 -1.07
N THR A 1060 28.69 3.09 -0.27
CA THR A 1060 28.64 1.63 -0.41
C THR A 1060 27.57 0.92 0.43
N LYS A 1061 26.65 1.63 1.10
CA LYS A 1061 25.67 0.99 2.00
C LYS A 1061 24.87 -0.11 1.30
N GLU A 1062 24.96 -1.32 1.86
CA GLU A 1062 24.13 -2.48 1.49
C GLU A 1062 22.68 -2.25 1.98
N ASP A 1063 21.73 -2.51 1.08
CA ASP A 1063 20.30 -2.74 1.32
C ASP A 1063 19.27 -1.60 1.48
N GLN A 1064 19.53 -0.40 0.96
CA GLN A 1064 18.48 0.43 0.36
C GLN A 1064 19.11 1.59 -0.44
N LYS A 1065 18.62 1.83 -1.66
CA LYS A 1065 18.99 3.02 -2.43
C LYS A 1065 17.74 3.79 -2.85
N LEU A 1066 17.88 5.09 -3.05
CA LEU A 1066 16.79 6.07 -3.08
C LEU A 1066 15.79 5.89 -4.22
N SER A 1067 14.52 6.24 -3.95
CA SER A 1067 13.45 6.30 -4.95
C SER A 1067 13.57 7.57 -5.82
N THR A 1068 13.57 7.38 -7.14
CA THR A 1068 13.76 8.39 -8.20
C THR A 1068 12.62 9.39 -8.38
N GLY A 1069 11.38 8.98 -8.09
CA GLY A 1069 10.17 9.66 -8.60
C GLY A 1069 10.04 11.13 -8.18
N ASN A 1070 10.46 11.50 -6.97
CA ASN A 1070 10.31 12.88 -6.48
C ASN A 1070 11.51 13.78 -6.81
N VAL A 1071 12.73 13.23 -6.87
CA VAL A 1071 13.96 13.99 -7.19
C VAL A 1071 13.88 14.62 -8.58
N ILE A 1072 13.31 13.87 -9.52
CA ILE A 1072 13.22 14.24 -10.94
C ILE A 1072 12.19 15.38 -11.18
N ASN A 1073 11.15 15.46 -10.35
CA ASN A 1073 10.04 16.39 -10.55
C ASN A 1073 10.18 17.69 -9.75
N CYS A 1074 11.17 17.76 -8.86
CA CYS A 1074 11.44 18.96 -8.08
C CYS A 1074 12.41 19.89 -8.82
N SER A 1075 12.13 21.19 -8.75
CA SER A 1075 13.12 22.22 -9.09
C SER A 1075 14.43 21.91 -8.34
N GLY A 1076 15.57 22.00 -9.05
CA GLY A 1076 16.91 21.81 -8.49
C GLY A 1076 17.26 20.40 -8.00
N GLY A 1077 16.33 19.42 -8.08
CA GLY A 1077 16.63 18.01 -7.85
C GLY A 1077 17.55 17.43 -8.93
N TRP A 1078 17.50 17.99 -10.14
CA TRP A 1078 18.38 17.64 -11.25
C TRP A 1078 19.86 17.93 -11.00
N GLU A 1079 20.16 19.02 -10.30
CA GLU A 1079 21.54 19.36 -9.95
C GLU A 1079 22.18 18.31 -9.02
N LEU A 1080 21.34 17.50 -8.35
CA LEU A 1080 21.80 16.36 -7.56
C LEU A 1080 22.25 15.19 -8.44
N LEU A 1081 21.67 15.04 -9.62
CA LEU A 1081 21.87 13.90 -10.51
C LEU A 1081 22.94 14.21 -11.56
N ILE A 1082 22.93 15.42 -12.09
CA ILE A 1082 23.82 15.83 -13.19
C ILE A 1082 24.58 17.09 -12.82
N ASP A 1083 25.80 17.20 -13.34
CA ASP A 1083 26.57 18.43 -13.27
C ASP A 1083 26.12 19.46 -14.31
N SER A 1084 26.73 20.65 -14.28
CA SER A 1084 26.43 21.75 -15.21
C SER A 1084 26.76 21.43 -16.67
N GLU A 1085 27.54 20.38 -16.92
CA GLU A 1085 27.96 19.92 -18.25
C GLU A 1085 27.08 18.74 -18.73
N GLY A 1086 26.17 18.27 -17.89
CA GLY A 1086 25.26 17.16 -18.18
C GLY A 1086 25.85 15.78 -17.89
N ASN A 1087 27.00 15.69 -17.23
CA ASN A 1087 27.59 14.42 -16.81
C ASN A 1087 26.94 13.91 -15.52
N LEU A 1088 26.98 12.59 -15.34
CA LEU A 1088 26.45 11.92 -14.15
C LEU A 1088 27.29 12.21 -12.92
N ARG A 1089 26.66 12.65 -11.84
CA ARG A 1089 27.32 12.78 -10.54
C ARG A 1089 27.50 11.40 -9.88
N PRO A 1090 28.53 11.18 -9.03
CA PRO A 1090 28.75 9.90 -8.35
C PRO A 1090 27.52 9.36 -7.60
N VAL A 1091 26.68 10.25 -7.07
CA VAL A 1091 25.46 9.90 -6.34
C VAL A 1091 24.37 9.25 -7.22
N VAL A 1092 24.43 9.41 -8.55
CA VAL A 1092 23.50 8.74 -9.50
C VAL A 1092 23.59 7.22 -9.41
N LYS A 1093 24.79 6.68 -9.20
CA LYS A 1093 25.01 5.23 -9.06
C LYS A 1093 24.37 4.66 -7.79
N TRP A 1094 23.98 5.52 -6.85
CA TRP A 1094 23.37 5.20 -5.56
C TRP A 1094 21.84 5.36 -5.55
N ILE A 1095 21.21 5.42 -6.72
CA ILE A 1095 19.76 5.41 -6.88
C ILE A 1095 19.32 3.97 -7.22
N ASN A 1096 18.39 3.38 -6.47
CA ASN A 1096 17.96 1.99 -6.69
C ASN A 1096 16.72 1.91 -7.55
N ARG A 1097 16.38 0.66 -7.91
CA ARG A 1097 15.03 0.20 -8.25
C ARG A 1097 14.01 1.19 -7.73
N ILE A 1098 13.41 1.89 -8.67
CA ILE A 1098 12.08 2.42 -8.46
C ILE A 1098 11.29 1.23 -7.92
N CYS A 1099 10.82 1.36 -6.69
CA CYS A 1099 10.11 0.30 -6.01
C CYS A 1099 9.02 -0.21 -6.97
N PRO A 1100 8.77 -1.52 -7.10
CA PRO A 1100 7.68 -2.03 -7.93
C PRO A 1100 6.30 -1.43 -7.55
N TRP A 1101 6.22 -0.82 -6.37
CA TRP A 1101 5.06 -0.13 -5.80
C TRP A 1101 5.19 1.40 -5.80
N SER A 1102 6.31 1.96 -6.27
CA SER A 1102 6.47 3.42 -6.42
C SER A 1102 6.48 3.74 -7.89
N ASP A 1103 5.63 4.66 -8.28
CA ASP A 1103 5.38 4.87 -9.68
C ASP A 1103 6.17 6.07 -10.21
N PRO A 1104 7.12 5.86 -11.13
CA PRO A 1104 7.92 6.95 -11.66
C PRO A 1104 7.06 7.94 -12.45
N ARG A 1105 6.99 9.17 -11.94
CA ARG A 1105 6.42 10.31 -12.66
C ARG A 1105 7.52 11.02 -13.43
N LEU A 1106 7.25 11.30 -14.70
CA LEU A 1106 8.18 12.03 -15.55
C LEU A 1106 7.98 13.54 -15.37
N PRO A 1107 9.05 14.35 -15.52
CA PRO A 1107 8.96 15.80 -15.49
C PRO A 1107 7.88 16.31 -16.43
N LEU A 1108 7.29 17.46 -16.06
CA LEU A 1108 6.42 18.24 -16.95
C LEU A 1108 7.13 18.59 -18.27
N ASP A 1109 8.44 18.83 -18.22
CA ASP A 1109 9.26 19.01 -19.41
C ASP A 1109 9.63 17.64 -20.03
N ILE A 1110 9.13 17.43 -21.24
CA ILE A 1110 9.29 16.16 -21.96
C ILE A 1110 10.72 15.91 -22.45
N ARG A 1111 11.51 16.96 -22.66
CA ARG A 1111 12.94 16.84 -23.00
C ARG A 1111 13.73 16.47 -21.76
N LEU A 1112 13.40 17.04 -20.60
CA LEU A 1112 13.94 16.57 -19.32
C LEU A 1112 13.53 15.11 -19.08
N ALA A 1113 12.28 14.73 -19.34
CA ALA A 1113 11.84 13.34 -19.27
C ALA A 1113 12.67 12.41 -20.17
N ALA A 1114 12.97 12.80 -21.41
CA ALA A 1114 13.85 12.02 -22.28
C ALA A 1114 15.28 11.90 -21.69
N ARG A 1115 15.80 12.95 -21.03
CA ARG A 1115 17.07 12.92 -20.31
C ARG A 1115 17.03 12.04 -19.07
N VAL A 1116 15.95 12.05 -18.29
CA VAL A 1116 15.69 11.09 -17.19
C VAL A 1116 15.84 9.68 -17.71
N MET A 1117 15.17 9.38 -18.81
CA MET A 1117 15.14 8.03 -19.34
C MET A 1117 16.53 7.59 -19.77
N ASN A 1118 17.32 8.48 -20.40
CA ASN A 1118 18.72 8.20 -20.71
C ASN A 1118 19.58 7.98 -19.44
N LEU A 1119 19.39 8.81 -18.41
CA LEU A 1119 20.04 8.68 -17.11
C LEU A 1119 19.73 7.32 -16.47
N MET A 1120 18.46 6.95 -16.42
CA MET A 1120 18.00 5.66 -15.91
C MET A 1120 18.61 4.48 -16.66
N CYS A 1121 18.68 4.58 -18.00
CA CYS A 1121 19.33 3.58 -18.86
C CYS A 1121 20.83 3.46 -18.64
N SER A 1122 21.48 4.44 -18.01
CA SER A 1122 22.91 4.39 -17.67
C SER A 1122 23.21 3.74 -16.30
N VAL A 1123 22.18 3.39 -15.53
CA VAL A 1123 22.32 2.71 -14.23
C VAL A 1123 22.22 1.20 -14.42
N ASP A 1124 23.25 0.46 -14.00
CA ASP A 1124 23.31 -1.00 -14.13
C ASP A 1124 22.19 -1.71 -13.31
N ASN A 1125 21.66 -2.84 -13.81
CA ASN A 1125 20.69 -3.74 -13.15
C ASN A 1125 19.25 -3.23 -12.93
N VAL A 1126 18.77 -2.33 -13.79
CA VAL A 1126 17.37 -1.85 -13.74
C VAL A 1126 16.44 -2.72 -14.60
N SER A 1127 15.44 -3.35 -13.97
CA SER A 1127 14.33 -4.01 -14.68
C SER A 1127 13.23 -2.99 -14.99
N TYR A 1128 13.05 -2.68 -16.28
CA TYR A 1128 12.04 -1.72 -16.76
C TYR A 1128 10.63 -2.31 -16.86
N ASP A 1129 10.49 -3.64 -16.83
CA ASP A 1129 9.21 -4.32 -16.96
C ASP A 1129 8.30 -4.17 -15.72
N SER A 1130 8.86 -3.72 -14.59
CA SER A 1130 8.11 -3.50 -13.35
C SER A 1130 7.76 -2.03 -13.09
N TRP A 1131 7.97 -1.13 -14.05
CA TRP A 1131 7.70 0.30 -13.86
C TRP A 1131 6.33 0.67 -14.42
N GLN A 1132 5.50 1.28 -13.58
CA GLN A 1132 4.26 1.91 -14.01
C GLN A 1132 4.49 3.42 -14.06
N PHE A 1133 4.54 4.01 -15.25
CA PHE A 1133 4.64 5.46 -15.39
C PHE A 1133 3.23 6.06 -15.26
N TYR A 1134 3.12 7.19 -14.55
CA TYR A 1134 1.84 7.87 -14.26
C TYR A 1134 1.75 9.20 -15.01
N PRO A 1135 0.56 9.81 -15.03
CA PRO A 1135 -0.25 9.95 -16.24
C PRO A 1135 0.62 10.28 -17.45
N ILE A 1136 0.96 9.22 -18.17
CA ILE A 1136 1.85 9.24 -19.31
C ILE A 1136 1.14 9.96 -20.46
N THR A 1137 1.63 11.13 -20.85
CA THR A 1137 1.21 11.73 -22.11
C THR A 1137 1.56 10.78 -23.27
N GLU A 1138 0.87 10.86 -24.40
CA GLU A 1138 1.20 10.04 -25.57
C GLU A 1138 2.68 10.17 -25.96
N ILE A 1139 3.27 11.37 -25.85
CA ILE A 1139 4.72 11.59 -26.04
C ILE A 1139 5.56 10.82 -25.02
N GLN A 1140 5.21 10.88 -23.73
CA GLN A 1140 5.92 10.15 -22.67
C GLN A 1140 5.84 8.63 -22.86
N ARG A 1141 4.72 8.11 -23.38
CA ARG A 1141 4.51 6.68 -23.64
C ARG A 1141 5.43 6.19 -24.73
N GLN A 1142 5.57 6.98 -25.79
CA GLN A 1142 6.50 6.70 -26.88
C GLN A 1142 7.96 6.74 -26.40
N LEU A 1143 8.33 7.71 -25.53
CA LEU A 1143 9.67 7.74 -24.90
C LEU A 1143 9.98 6.46 -24.11
N HIS A 1144 9.00 5.93 -23.36
CA HIS A 1144 9.16 4.68 -22.63
C HIS A 1144 9.43 3.48 -23.57
N HIS A 1145 8.66 3.37 -24.66
CA HIS A 1145 8.87 2.32 -25.66
C HIS A 1145 10.25 2.41 -26.32
N VAL A 1146 10.72 3.62 -26.62
CA VAL A 1146 12.08 3.86 -27.17
C VAL A 1146 13.16 3.40 -26.18
N ALA A 1147 12.99 3.64 -24.88
CA ALA A 1147 13.92 3.19 -23.85
C ALA A 1147 13.98 1.65 -23.74
N LYS A 1148 12.82 0.98 -23.73
CA LYS A 1148 12.74 -0.50 -23.71
C LYS A 1148 13.42 -1.12 -24.94
N ALA A 1149 13.30 -0.49 -26.10
CA ALA A 1149 14.01 -0.91 -27.30
C ALA A 1149 15.53 -0.76 -27.13
N ARG A 1150 16.02 0.36 -26.59
CA ARG A 1150 17.46 0.59 -26.37
C ARG A 1150 18.08 -0.39 -25.37
N SER A 1151 17.38 -0.76 -24.29
CA SER A 1151 17.88 -1.74 -23.31
C SER A 1151 17.96 -3.16 -23.88
N SER A 1152 17.00 -3.55 -24.74
CA SER A 1152 17.05 -4.84 -25.44
C SER A 1152 18.25 -4.97 -26.38
N VAL A 1153 18.77 -3.86 -26.89
CA VAL A 1153 19.95 -3.82 -27.76
C VAL A 1153 21.26 -3.85 -26.96
N SER A 1154 21.31 -3.34 -25.73
CA SER A 1154 22.52 -3.44 -24.89
C SER A 1154 22.70 -4.84 -24.31
N LEU A 1155 21.62 -5.53 -23.96
CA LEU A 1155 21.65 -6.94 -23.52
C LEU A 1155 22.09 -7.90 -24.64
N ALA A 1156 21.82 -7.56 -25.90
CA ALA A 1156 22.27 -8.34 -27.06
C ALA A 1156 23.76 -8.15 -27.43
N LYS A 1157 24.51 -7.30 -26.69
CA LYS A 1157 25.95 -7.10 -26.88
C LYS A 1157 26.82 -7.85 -25.86
N GLU A 1158 26.23 -8.65 -24.97
CA GLU A 1158 26.94 -9.51 -24.02
C GLU A 1158 26.74 -11.02 -24.26
N ASP A 1159 26.21 -11.43 -25.42
CA ASP A 1159 26.24 -12.83 -25.90
C ASP A 1159 27.24 -13.03 -27.04
#